data_AF-A0A816F3T2-F1
#
_entry.id   AF-A0A816F3T2-F1
#
_cell.length_a   1.000
_cell.length_b   1.000
_cell.length_c   1.000
_cell.angle_alpha   90.00
_cell.angle_beta   90.00
_cell.angle_gamma   90.00
#
_symmetry.space_group_name_H-M   'P 1'
#
loop_
_entity.id
_entity.type
_entity.pdbx_description
1 polymer ?
#
loop_
_entity_poly.entity_id
_entity_poly.type
_entity_poly.pdbx_seq_one_letter_code
_entity_poly.pdbx_strand_id
1 'polypeptide(L)'
;FSFEQETPLQNFNKFATALITVFQILTGEDWNEIMYNGIKSQGGANGKGMIYSLYFIILVLFGNYTLLNVFLAIAVDNLANAHELTKDEEEEQAAEEEKRERETKDVELMFKLGSPPPPTDTTTTTPNLKMKKPEQESMTAKNNLQQTTKKEYVDNAVKTAFDLQTTPQQQQSLSSRANNDFLDRQLFEKADLDYIPGLDYDLGPVYLPTSLDKLPALDDSAAAVKARADEEAKRKAAAAAAEAEAKKKEQASRTVKPILPYSSLFIFSSTNPIRRFCHFIVTLRYFELLIMIVICLSSISLAAEDPVNENSMRNIVLNYVDYAFTGVFTVELLLKIVDLGVIFHEGAYCRDVWNLLDALVVICALVAFGFTENGAGKNLNTIKSLRVLRVLRPLKTINRVPKLKAVFDCVITSLSNVLTILIVYMLFQFIFAVIAVQLFKGKFYRCSDLSKVTPDECKGYYFDFGTGKNKPDRRRRIWDPYDFTYDSVPQAMLTLFTVQTGEGWPTVLQHSIDATGINRGPQPGHRLEIAVFYVVYFIVFPFFFVNIFVALIIITFQDQGQKELEEAEINKNQKSCIDFALNAIPIQRCKPKQEGSLRYRIWQLCTSSYFEFCIMVMIALNTCVLMAKYYRSPSTYNDVLTYANTTFTALFTVESILKIIAFGLRNYFRDKWNAFDFITVLGSIADVLVTEFRLTKANVALTTGPQKHKNTLLNLGFLRLFRAARLIKLLRQGYTIRILLWTFMQSFKALPYVCLLIAMLFFIYAIIGMQVFGNVLHESARSEISRHNNFSNFFYALLLLFRCATGESWQAVMLACKSGADCQSPYSNRHYQHTGVATTSSYHLSAHSKSGNNPKCGSDFAYLYFCSFVFLSSFLMLNLFVAVIMDNFDYLTRDSSILGAHHLDEFLRAWSEYDPDGT
;
A
#
# COMPACT_ATOMS: atom_id res chain seq x y z
N PHE A 1 -29.38 -6.68 25.43
CA PHE A 1 -28.84 -5.37 25.85
C PHE A 1 -29.57 -4.89 27.12
N SER A 2 -29.45 -5.63 28.21
CA SER A 2 -29.94 -5.21 29.53
C SER A 2 -28.73 -5.20 30.46
N PHE A 3 -28.44 -4.05 31.06
CA PHE A 3 -27.28 -3.85 31.92
C PHE A 3 -27.77 -3.40 33.30
N GLU A 4 -27.14 -3.88 34.38
CA GLU A 4 -27.50 -3.52 35.75
C GLU A 4 -27.09 -2.08 36.15
N GLN A 5 -26.22 -1.43 35.38
CA GLN A 5 -25.69 -0.09 35.67
C GLN A 5 -26.32 0.97 34.76
N GLU A 6 -25.86 1.06 33.51
CA GLU A 6 -26.34 1.99 32.50
C GLU A 6 -26.48 1.30 31.14
N THR A 7 -27.51 1.68 30.38
CA THR A 7 -27.64 1.24 28.98
C THR A 7 -26.63 2.00 28.12
N PRO A 8 -25.76 1.30 27.37
CA PRO A 8 -24.85 1.96 26.44
C PRO A 8 -25.65 2.72 25.38
N LEU A 9 -25.08 3.82 24.91
CA LEU A 9 -25.71 4.71 23.94
C LEU A 9 -26.01 4.00 22.62
N GLN A 10 -25.07 3.19 22.16
CA GLN A 10 -25.24 2.25 21.05
C GLN A 10 -25.97 1.00 21.57
N ASN A 11 -27.28 0.94 21.30
CA ASN A 11 -28.13 -0.14 21.77
C ASN A 11 -29.23 -0.45 20.75
N PHE A 12 -29.92 -1.56 21.01
CA PHE A 12 -31.00 -2.08 20.18
C PHE A 12 -32.37 -1.90 20.83
N ASN A 13 -32.55 -0.91 21.72
CA ASN A 13 -33.79 -0.73 22.49
C ASN A 13 -34.92 -0.10 21.65
N LYS A 14 -34.58 0.77 20.69
CA LYS A 14 -35.51 1.44 19.78
C LYS A 14 -35.10 1.19 18.35
N PHE A 15 -36.07 1.15 17.43
CA PHE A 15 -35.82 0.90 16.01
C PHE A 15 -34.83 1.89 15.39
N ALA A 16 -35.02 3.20 15.60
CA ALA A 16 -34.13 4.21 15.02
C ALA A 16 -32.69 4.15 15.59
N THR A 17 -32.54 3.90 16.89
CA THR A 17 -31.22 3.70 17.53
C THR A 17 -30.56 2.41 17.05
N ALA A 18 -31.34 1.34 16.85
CA ALA A 18 -30.86 0.09 16.28
C ALA A 18 -30.37 0.28 14.84
N LEU A 19 -31.09 1.05 14.02
CA LEU A 19 -30.68 1.35 12.65
C LEU A 19 -29.34 2.08 12.60
N ILE A 20 -29.14 3.09 13.45
CA ILE A 20 -27.87 3.81 13.57
C ILE A 20 -26.75 2.89 14.06
N THR A 21 -27.05 2.02 15.03
CA THR A 21 -26.07 1.05 15.56
C THR A 21 -25.65 0.02 14.49
N VAL A 22 -26.61 -0.48 13.69
CA VAL A 22 -26.30 -1.36 12.55
C VAL A 22 -25.48 -0.62 11.49
N PHE A 23 -25.87 0.61 11.17
CA PHE A 23 -25.10 1.45 10.25
C PHE A 23 -23.66 1.64 10.74
N GLN A 24 -23.45 1.82 12.04
CA GLN A 24 -22.12 1.91 12.61
C GLN A 24 -21.30 0.62 12.52
N ILE A 25 -21.93 -0.53 12.71
CA ILE A 25 -21.26 -1.81 12.52
C ILE A 25 -20.83 -1.99 11.05
N LEU A 26 -21.66 -1.52 10.10
CA LEU A 26 -21.37 -1.58 8.66
C LEU A 26 -20.26 -0.60 8.22
N THR A 27 -20.06 0.51 8.93
CA THR A 27 -18.91 1.40 8.66
C THR A 27 -17.61 0.85 9.23
N GLY A 28 -17.66 -0.19 10.08
CA GLY A 28 -16.48 -0.82 10.66
C GLY A 28 -15.89 -0.09 11.86
N GLU A 29 -16.59 0.93 12.39
CA GLU A 29 -16.10 1.78 13.49
C GLU A 29 -16.66 1.34 14.85
N ASP A 30 -15.78 1.12 15.83
CA ASP A 30 -16.14 0.71 17.21
C ASP A 30 -17.09 -0.51 17.29
N TRP A 31 -17.17 -1.34 16.23
CA TRP A 31 -18.06 -2.50 16.17
C TRP A 31 -17.70 -3.58 17.21
N ASN A 32 -16.42 -3.65 17.57
CA ASN A 32 -15.87 -4.50 18.62
C ASN A 32 -16.43 -4.12 19.99
N GLU A 33 -16.52 -2.83 20.33
CA GLU A 33 -17.12 -2.36 21.59
C GLU A 33 -18.62 -2.68 21.65
N ILE A 34 -19.34 -2.51 20.54
CA ILE A 34 -20.76 -2.91 20.45
C ILE A 34 -20.91 -4.43 20.66
N MET A 35 -20.02 -5.23 20.06
CA MET A 35 -19.98 -6.68 20.25
C MET A 35 -19.69 -7.05 21.72
N TYR A 36 -18.71 -6.40 22.37
CA TYR A 36 -18.38 -6.63 23.77
C TYR A 36 -19.56 -6.32 24.70
N ASN A 37 -20.28 -5.23 24.43
CA ASN A 37 -21.52 -4.89 25.13
C ASN A 37 -22.60 -5.96 24.90
N GLY A 38 -22.72 -6.47 23.67
CA GLY A 38 -23.59 -7.59 23.34
C GLY A 38 -23.30 -8.85 24.17
N ILE A 39 -22.03 -9.29 24.18
CA ILE A 39 -21.55 -10.46 24.95
C ILE A 39 -21.80 -10.27 26.45
N LYS A 40 -21.44 -9.10 26.99
CA LYS A 40 -21.61 -8.77 28.41
C LYS A 40 -23.08 -8.82 28.82
N SER A 41 -23.98 -8.35 27.96
CA SER A 41 -25.42 -8.37 28.23
C SER A 41 -26.05 -9.77 28.27
N GLN A 42 -25.35 -10.81 27.77
CA GLN A 42 -25.82 -12.19 27.69
C GLN A 42 -25.04 -13.14 28.63
N GLY A 43 -24.55 -12.62 29.75
CA GLY A 43 -23.82 -13.40 30.76
C GLY A 43 -22.30 -13.44 30.58
N GLY A 44 -21.74 -12.60 29.70
CA GLY A 44 -20.30 -12.39 29.56
C GLY A 44 -19.55 -13.55 28.90
N ALA A 45 -18.21 -13.43 28.87
CA ALA A 45 -17.33 -14.37 28.18
C ALA A 45 -17.30 -15.78 28.81
N ASN A 46 -17.50 -15.86 30.13
CA ASN A 46 -17.52 -17.14 30.86
C ASN A 46 -18.90 -17.84 30.82
N GLY A 47 -19.94 -17.14 30.35
CA GLY A 47 -21.29 -17.65 30.21
C GLY A 47 -21.61 -18.08 28.77
N LYS A 48 -22.89 -17.96 28.37
CA LYS A 48 -23.35 -18.21 27.00
C LYS A 48 -23.16 -17.01 26.06
N GLY A 49 -22.62 -15.90 26.57
CA GLY A 49 -22.52 -14.63 25.86
C GLY A 49 -21.67 -14.68 24.58
N MET A 50 -20.63 -15.52 24.56
CA MET A 50 -19.72 -15.64 23.40
C MET A 50 -20.42 -16.07 22.11
N ILE A 51 -21.50 -16.86 22.19
CA ILE A 51 -22.21 -17.33 20.99
C ILE A 51 -22.80 -16.15 20.20
N TYR A 52 -23.16 -15.07 20.88
CA TYR A 52 -23.73 -13.88 20.24
C TYR A 52 -22.71 -13.05 19.46
N SER A 53 -21.40 -13.29 19.62
CA SER A 53 -20.38 -12.66 18.75
C SER A 53 -20.58 -13.05 17.28
N LEU A 54 -21.15 -14.22 17.01
CA LEU A 54 -21.44 -14.70 15.65
C LEU A 54 -22.36 -13.76 14.89
N TYR A 55 -23.37 -13.16 15.54
CA TYR A 55 -24.26 -12.19 14.90
C TYR A 55 -23.46 -11.00 14.33
N PHE A 56 -22.58 -10.42 15.15
CA PHE A 56 -21.76 -9.28 14.74
C PHE A 56 -20.76 -9.65 13.65
N ILE A 57 -20.13 -10.84 13.75
CA ILE A 57 -19.20 -11.33 12.72
C ILE A 57 -19.91 -11.52 11.39
N ILE A 58 -21.09 -12.16 11.37
CA ILE A 58 -21.89 -12.37 10.17
C ILE A 58 -22.33 -11.03 9.57
N LEU A 59 -22.78 -10.09 10.41
CA LEU A 59 -23.20 -8.77 9.97
C LEU A 59 -22.05 -7.99 9.32
N VAL A 60 -20.86 -7.99 9.93
CA VAL A 60 -19.67 -7.34 9.35
C VAL A 60 -19.25 -8.00 8.04
N LEU A 61 -19.19 -9.35 7.99
CA LEU A 61 -18.77 -10.08 6.79
C LEU A 61 -19.73 -9.86 5.61
N PHE A 62 -21.03 -10.15 5.78
CA PHE A 62 -22.00 -10.03 4.70
C PHE A 62 -22.33 -8.56 4.37
N GLY A 63 -22.34 -7.70 5.39
CA GLY A 63 -22.55 -6.27 5.22
C GLY A 63 -21.46 -5.63 4.38
N ASN A 64 -20.19 -5.84 4.75
CA ASN A 64 -19.06 -5.27 4.02
C ASN A 64 -18.89 -5.93 2.64
N TYR A 65 -19.20 -7.21 2.49
CA TYR A 65 -19.24 -7.85 1.17
C TYR A 65 -20.28 -7.21 0.25
N THR A 66 -21.47 -6.90 0.77
CA THR A 66 -22.53 -6.21 0.00
C THR A 66 -22.10 -4.79 -0.36
N LEU A 67 -21.53 -4.03 0.58
CA LEU A 67 -21.01 -2.68 0.32
C LEU A 67 -19.89 -2.69 -0.73
N LEU A 68 -18.99 -3.68 -0.67
CA LEU A 68 -17.93 -3.88 -1.65
C LEU A 68 -18.50 -4.11 -3.06
N ASN A 69 -19.55 -4.93 -3.20
CA ASN A 69 -20.17 -5.18 -4.50
C ASN A 69 -20.86 -3.93 -5.08
N VAL A 70 -21.53 -3.13 -4.24
CA VAL A 70 -22.11 -1.85 -4.68
C VAL A 70 -21.00 -0.90 -5.14
N PHE A 71 -19.92 -0.80 -4.36
CA PHE A 71 -18.75 0.02 -4.70
C PHE A 71 -18.12 -0.42 -6.04
N LEU A 72 -17.87 -1.72 -6.21
CA LEU A 72 -17.27 -2.28 -7.43
C LEU A 72 -18.16 -2.04 -8.64
N ALA A 73 -19.48 -2.21 -8.52
CA ALA A 73 -20.41 -1.94 -9.62
C ALA A 73 -20.32 -0.48 -10.08
N ILE A 74 -20.39 0.47 -9.14
CA ILE A 74 -20.28 1.90 -9.45
C ILE A 74 -18.91 2.21 -10.07
N ALA A 75 -17.83 1.64 -9.53
CA ALA A 75 -16.49 1.89 -10.03
C ALA A 75 -16.30 1.38 -11.46
N VAL A 76 -16.80 0.16 -11.76
CA VAL A 76 -16.72 -0.44 -13.10
C VAL A 76 -17.57 0.33 -14.11
N ASP A 77 -18.79 0.72 -13.75
CA ASP A 77 -19.66 1.52 -14.63
C ASP A 77 -19.03 2.89 -14.94
N ASN A 78 -18.48 3.56 -13.92
CA ASN A 78 -17.80 4.85 -14.11
C ASN A 78 -16.52 4.70 -14.94
N LEU A 79 -15.78 3.61 -14.77
CA LEU A 79 -14.57 3.30 -15.55
C LEU A 79 -14.92 3.09 -17.03
N ALA A 80 -15.96 2.32 -17.31
CA ALA A 80 -16.44 2.07 -18.66
C ALA A 80 -16.87 3.37 -19.36
N ASN A 81 -17.73 4.17 -18.70
CA ASN A 81 -18.20 5.44 -19.25
C ASN A 81 -17.05 6.42 -19.51
N ALA A 82 -16.07 6.50 -18.62
CA ALA A 82 -14.94 7.40 -18.78
C ALA A 82 -13.99 6.94 -19.91
N HIS A 83 -13.80 5.63 -20.09
CA HIS A 83 -13.01 5.10 -21.20
C HIS A 83 -13.68 5.39 -22.57
N GLU A 84 -15.00 5.30 -22.64
CA GLU A 84 -15.76 5.68 -23.86
C GLU A 84 -15.57 7.17 -24.16
N LEU A 85 -15.71 8.05 -23.16
CA LEU A 85 -15.52 9.49 -23.31
C LEU A 85 -14.10 9.86 -23.78
N THR A 86 -13.05 9.24 -23.20
CA THR A 86 -11.66 9.53 -23.61
C THR A 86 -11.39 9.10 -25.05
N LYS A 87 -11.99 7.99 -25.47
CA LYS A 87 -11.84 7.51 -26.85
C LYS A 87 -12.51 8.46 -27.84
N ASP A 88 -13.70 8.97 -27.50
CA ASP A 88 -14.39 9.97 -28.31
C ASP A 88 -13.56 11.27 -28.42
N GLU A 89 -12.92 11.71 -27.33
CA GLU A 89 -12.01 12.88 -27.34
C GLU A 89 -10.76 12.66 -28.20
N GLU A 90 -10.15 11.47 -28.15
CA GLU A 90 -8.99 11.12 -28.99
C GLU A 90 -9.36 11.07 -30.48
N GLU A 91 -10.52 10.49 -30.82
CA GLU A 91 -11.03 10.46 -32.20
C GLU A 91 -11.32 11.88 -32.72
N GLU A 92 -11.86 12.77 -31.88
CA GLU A 92 -12.10 14.17 -32.24
C GLU A 92 -10.78 14.94 -32.44
N GLN A 93 -9.79 14.74 -31.56
CA GLN A 93 -8.45 15.36 -31.70
C GLN A 93 -7.73 14.88 -32.96
N ALA A 94 -7.75 13.58 -33.25
CA ALA A 94 -7.16 13.02 -34.47
C ALA A 94 -7.84 13.57 -35.73
N ALA A 95 -9.18 13.72 -35.72
CA ALA A 95 -9.91 14.33 -36.82
C ALA A 95 -9.55 15.81 -37.03
N GLU A 96 -9.35 16.57 -35.94
CA GLU A 96 -8.88 17.96 -36.02
C GLU A 96 -7.44 18.08 -36.53
N GLU A 97 -6.56 17.15 -36.14
CA GLU A 97 -5.16 17.12 -36.59
C GLU A 97 -5.07 16.75 -38.07
N GLU A 98 -5.82 15.74 -38.52
CA GLU A 98 -5.96 15.42 -39.95
C GLU A 98 -6.47 16.61 -40.77
N LYS A 99 -7.43 17.37 -40.22
CA LYS A 99 -7.96 18.56 -40.88
C LYS A 99 -6.88 19.64 -41.00
N ARG A 100 -6.11 19.90 -39.94
CA ARG A 100 -4.97 20.84 -39.95
C ARG A 100 -3.86 20.40 -40.92
N GLU A 101 -3.58 19.10 -41.01
CA GLU A 101 -2.63 18.57 -41.98
C GLU A 101 -3.10 18.76 -43.43
N ARG A 102 -4.39 18.54 -43.71
CA ARG A 102 -4.95 18.80 -45.05
C ARG A 102 -4.86 20.27 -45.39
N GLU A 103 -5.24 21.16 -44.47
CA GLU A 103 -5.16 22.62 -44.66
C GLU A 103 -3.71 23.09 -44.89
N THR A 104 -2.72 22.54 -44.17
CA THR A 104 -1.31 22.87 -44.36
C THR A 104 -0.74 22.30 -45.67
N LYS A 105 -1.11 21.07 -46.06
CA LYS A 105 -0.76 20.50 -47.37
C LYS A 105 -1.37 21.30 -48.51
N ASP A 106 -2.60 21.78 -48.37
CA ASP A 106 -3.27 22.64 -49.35
C ASP A 106 -2.57 24.00 -49.46
N VAL A 107 -2.19 24.62 -48.34
CA VAL A 107 -1.40 25.87 -48.34
C VAL A 107 0.00 25.67 -48.95
N GLU A 108 0.67 24.56 -48.66
CA GLU A 108 1.97 24.24 -49.25
C GLU A 108 1.87 23.91 -50.75
N LEU A 109 0.79 23.25 -51.17
CA LEU A 109 0.46 23.03 -52.59
C LEU A 109 0.23 24.37 -53.30
N MET A 110 -0.51 25.29 -52.68
CA MET A 110 -0.73 26.65 -53.20
C MET A 110 0.58 27.45 -53.32
N PHE A 111 1.52 27.25 -52.38
CA PHE A 111 2.86 27.84 -52.45
C PHE A 111 3.73 27.20 -53.55
N LYS A 112 3.67 25.87 -53.73
CA LYS A 112 4.38 25.13 -54.80
C LYS A 112 3.84 25.39 -56.20
N LEU A 113 2.55 25.69 -56.33
CA LEU A 113 1.89 26.05 -57.59
C LEU A 113 2.15 27.49 -58.03
N GLY A 114 2.99 28.25 -57.32
CA GLY A 114 3.50 29.55 -57.79
C GLY A 114 2.43 30.61 -58.04
N SER A 115 1.39 30.67 -57.20
CA SER A 115 0.37 31.71 -57.27
C SER A 115 0.64 32.80 -56.22
N PRO A 116 0.64 34.10 -56.59
CA PRO A 116 0.94 35.19 -55.65
C PRO A 116 -0.19 35.33 -54.61
N PRO A 117 0.10 35.88 -53.41
CA PRO A 117 -0.91 36.06 -52.37
C PRO A 117 -1.99 37.06 -52.83
N PRO A 118 -3.27 36.87 -52.44
CA PRO A 118 -4.31 37.85 -52.73
C PRO A 118 -4.03 39.17 -51.98
N PRO A 119 -4.46 40.32 -52.54
CA PRO A 119 -4.07 41.62 -52.04
C PRO A 119 -4.64 41.91 -50.65
N THR A 120 -3.78 42.41 -49.77
CA THR A 120 -4.13 43.13 -48.56
C THR A 120 -4.80 44.46 -48.91
N ASP A 121 -6.11 44.58 -48.66
CA ASP A 121 -6.76 45.87 -48.57
C ASP A 121 -6.46 46.49 -47.19
N THR A 122 -5.43 47.32 -47.15
CA THR A 122 -5.28 48.38 -46.16
C THR A 122 -6.32 49.47 -46.43
N THR A 123 -7.37 49.54 -45.61
CA THR A 123 -7.95 50.83 -45.22
C THR A 123 -7.84 51.01 -43.72
N THR A 124 -7.21 52.12 -43.38
CA THR A 124 -6.81 52.58 -42.06
C THR A 124 -8.02 52.95 -41.21
N THR A 125 -8.20 52.33 -40.05
CA THR A 125 -8.64 53.05 -38.83
C THR A 125 -8.37 52.20 -37.58
N THR A 126 -7.31 52.53 -36.85
CA THR A 126 -7.16 52.22 -35.40
C THR A 126 -8.29 52.90 -34.61
N PRO A 127 -8.83 52.27 -33.54
CA PRO A 127 -8.16 52.40 -32.23
C PRO A 127 -8.22 51.18 -31.29
N ASN A 128 -7.10 51.00 -30.59
CA ASN A 128 -6.93 50.75 -29.14
C ASN A 128 -7.66 49.61 -28.39
N LEU A 129 -6.81 48.79 -27.74
CA LEU A 129 -6.85 48.31 -26.35
C LEU A 129 -8.20 47.90 -25.73
N LYS A 130 -8.32 46.61 -25.36
CA LYS A 130 -8.25 46.15 -23.96
C LYS A 130 -8.45 44.63 -23.82
N MET A 131 -7.61 44.03 -22.96
CA MET A 131 -7.91 42.78 -22.27
C MET A 131 -9.23 42.91 -21.48
N LYS A 132 -10.09 41.89 -21.51
CA LYS A 132 -11.01 41.62 -20.40
C LYS A 132 -11.32 40.13 -20.26
N LYS A 133 -11.20 39.67 -19.01
CA LYS A 133 -11.43 38.32 -18.45
C LYS A 133 -12.83 37.73 -18.72
N PRO A 134 -13.00 36.40 -18.56
CA PRO A 134 -14.28 35.73 -18.52
C PRO A 134 -14.87 35.72 -17.10
N GLU A 135 -16.17 36.02 -16.99
CA GLU A 135 -17.12 35.75 -15.88
C GLU A 135 -18.33 36.68 -16.15
N GLN A 136 -19.61 36.34 -16.02
CA GLN A 136 -20.39 35.13 -15.74
C GLN A 136 -21.87 35.57 -16.00
N GLU A 137 -22.82 34.64 -16.16
CA GLU A 137 -24.29 34.85 -16.15
C GLU A 137 -24.93 35.46 -17.43
N SER A 138 -26.11 35.06 -17.93
CA SER A 138 -27.11 34.09 -17.51
C SER A 138 -27.86 33.55 -18.75
N MET A 139 -27.91 32.23 -18.87
CA MET A 139 -29.14 31.44 -18.97
C MET A 139 -30.37 32.08 -19.63
N THR A 140 -30.40 32.18 -20.96
CA THR A 140 -31.62 31.94 -21.78
C THR A 140 -31.16 31.72 -23.23
N ALA A 141 -31.71 30.73 -23.92
CA ALA A 141 -31.40 30.35 -25.31
C ALA A 141 -30.24 29.36 -25.57
N LYS A 142 -30.04 28.36 -24.71
CA LYS A 142 -29.31 27.12 -25.08
C LYS A 142 -30.11 25.82 -24.88
N ASN A 143 -31.45 25.90 -24.95
CA ASN A 143 -32.33 24.72 -24.91
C ASN A 143 -33.05 24.41 -26.22
N ASN A 144 -32.65 24.99 -27.36
CA ASN A 144 -33.31 24.73 -28.66
C ASN A 144 -32.34 24.50 -29.84
N LEU A 145 -31.14 23.94 -29.61
CA LEU A 145 -30.24 23.58 -30.71
C LEU A 145 -29.39 22.33 -30.40
N GLN A 146 -30.04 21.25 -29.96
CA GLN A 146 -29.42 19.92 -29.86
C GLN A 146 -30.34 18.78 -30.35
N GLN A 147 -31.33 19.10 -31.16
CA GLN A 147 -32.11 18.12 -31.92
C GLN A 147 -32.32 18.66 -33.33
N THR A 148 -31.33 18.46 -34.21
CA THR A 148 -31.45 18.32 -35.69
C THR A 148 -30.11 18.63 -36.40
N THR A 149 -29.11 17.74 -36.35
CA THR A 149 -28.03 17.71 -37.37
C THR A 149 -27.12 16.48 -37.20
N LYS A 150 -27.67 15.27 -37.41
CA LYS A 150 -26.84 14.09 -37.77
C LYS A 150 -27.60 13.09 -38.66
N LYS A 151 -28.59 13.56 -39.42
CA LYS A 151 -29.40 12.74 -40.34
C LYS A 151 -29.39 13.20 -41.81
N GLU A 152 -28.57 14.18 -42.17
CA GLU A 152 -28.52 14.73 -43.55
C GLU A 152 -27.17 14.60 -44.26
N TYR A 153 -26.15 14.00 -43.65
CA TYR A 153 -24.83 13.85 -44.28
C TYR A 153 -24.55 12.45 -44.88
N VAL A 154 -25.45 11.48 -44.67
CA VAL A 154 -25.29 10.10 -45.20
C VAL A 154 -26.05 9.90 -46.53
N ASP A 155 -27.10 10.68 -46.80
CA ASP A 155 -27.94 10.49 -48.01
C ASP A 155 -27.39 11.14 -49.29
N ASN A 156 -26.36 11.99 -49.19
CA ASN A 156 -25.79 12.70 -50.36
C ASN A 156 -24.55 12.03 -50.97
N ALA A 157 -23.96 11.02 -50.32
CA ALA A 157 -22.80 10.29 -50.87
C ALA A 157 -23.19 9.12 -51.79
N VAL A 158 -24.44 8.64 -51.71
CA VAL A 158 -24.91 7.46 -52.48
C VAL A 158 -25.50 7.85 -53.85
N LYS A 159 -25.73 9.15 -54.10
CA LYS A 159 -26.41 9.65 -55.31
C LYS A 159 -25.50 10.05 -56.47
N THR A 160 -24.18 9.82 -56.39
CA THR A 160 -23.23 10.24 -57.43
C THR A 160 -22.21 9.15 -57.79
N ALA A 161 -22.59 7.89 -57.67
CA ALA A 161 -21.84 6.77 -58.25
C ALA A 161 -22.73 6.01 -59.26
N PHE A 162 -22.99 6.71 -60.36
CA PHE A 162 -23.04 6.19 -61.72
C PHE A 162 -24.12 5.15 -62.08
N ASP A 163 -25.19 5.69 -62.66
CA ASP A 163 -25.90 5.15 -63.80
C ASP A 163 -24.94 4.73 -64.94
N LEU A 164 -25.08 3.48 -65.42
CA LEU A 164 -24.86 3.13 -66.82
C LEU A 164 -25.88 2.05 -67.23
N GLN A 165 -26.99 2.55 -67.79
CA GLN A 165 -27.79 1.99 -68.89
C GLN A 165 -28.19 0.49 -68.91
N THR A 166 -29.48 0.24 -68.65
CA THR A 166 -30.52 -0.34 -69.56
C THR A 166 -30.09 -1.48 -70.52
N THR A 167 -30.78 -2.61 -70.72
CA THR A 167 -32.20 -3.04 -70.61
C THR A 167 -32.29 -4.57 -70.91
N PRO A 168 -33.46 -5.25 -70.88
CA PRO A 168 -33.60 -6.64 -70.42
C PRO A 168 -33.66 -7.67 -71.55
N GLN A 169 -33.11 -8.86 -71.29
CA GLN A 169 -33.64 -10.20 -71.64
C GLN A 169 -32.52 -11.23 -71.52
N GLN A 170 -32.26 -11.71 -70.29
CA GLN A 170 -31.78 -13.07 -70.01
C GLN A 170 -31.89 -13.30 -68.50
N GLN A 171 -33.14 -13.39 -68.09
CA GLN A 171 -33.58 -13.63 -66.72
C GLN A 171 -33.79 -15.14 -66.58
N GLN A 172 -32.70 -15.88 -66.37
CA GLN A 172 -32.77 -17.28 -65.94
C GLN A 172 -31.44 -17.77 -65.37
N SER A 173 -31.13 -17.30 -64.17
CA SER A 173 -30.52 -18.08 -63.09
C SER A 173 -30.27 -17.16 -61.90
N LEU A 174 -30.37 -17.71 -60.68
CA LEU A 174 -30.00 -17.08 -59.41
C LEU A 174 -31.06 -16.20 -58.74
N SER A 175 -32.27 -16.73 -58.60
CA SER A 175 -33.20 -16.41 -57.51
C SER A 175 -33.26 -17.58 -56.52
N SER A 176 -32.57 -17.47 -55.38
CA SER A 176 -32.85 -18.25 -54.15
C SER A 176 -31.80 -17.97 -53.06
N ARG A 177 -31.65 -16.70 -52.65
CA ARG A 177 -30.88 -16.40 -51.41
C ARG A 177 -31.20 -15.03 -50.82
N ALA A 178 -32.46 -14.80 -50.51
CA ALA A 178 -32.88 -13.74 -49.59
C ALA A 178 -34.35 -14.01 -49.22
N ASN A 179 -34.54 -14.84 -48.20
CA ASN A 179 -35.73 -14.91 -47.35
C ASN A 179 -35.42 -15.98 -46.30
N ASN A 180 -35.08 -15.53 -45.09
CA ASN A 180 -35.37 -16.17 -43.79
C ASN A 180 -34.44 -15.64 -42.70
N ASP A 181 -34.36 -14.31 -42.53
CA ASP A 181 -33.62 -13.68 -41.42
C ASP A 181 -34.56 -12.78 -40.59
N PHE A 182 -35.74 -13.31 -40.22
CA PHE A 182 -36.72 -12.60 -39.39
C PHE A 182 -37.50 -13.45 -38.38
N LEU A 183 -37.09 -14.68 -38.09
CA LEU A 183 -37.65 -15.44 -36.96
C LEU A 183 -36.56 -16.27 -36.30
N ASP A 184 -35.89 -15.70 -35.29
CA ASP A 184 -35.49 -16.45 -34.09
C ASP A 184 -34.86 -15.52 -33.06
N ARG A 185 -35.71 -14.64 -32.52
CA ARG A 185 -35.45 -13.96 -31.25
C ARG A 185 -36.54 -14.36 -30.26
N GLN A 186 -36.73 -15.66 -30.04
CA GLN A 186 -37.53 -16.22 -28.96
C GLN A 186 -37.39 -17.74 -28.96
N LEU A 187 -36.38 -18.28 -28.27
CA LEU A 187 -36.35 -19.61 -27.64
C LEU A 187 -34.98 -19.85 -26.96
N PHE A 188 -34.51 -18.86 -26.20
CA PHE A 188 -33.49 -19.06 -25.16
C PHE A 188 -34.20 -18.99 -23.81
N GLU A 189 -34.89 -20.08 -23.45
CA GLU A 189 -35.20 -20.36 -22.04
C GLU A 189 -35.12 -21.87 -21.79
N LYS A 190 -34.22 -22.24 -20.87
CA LYS A 190 -34.13 -23.50 -20.11
C LYS A 190 -34.17 -24.84 -20.88
N ALA A 191 -33.05 -25.57 -20.79
CA ALA A 191 -33.04 -26.89 -20.17
C ALA A 191 -31.60 -27.37 -19.98
N ASP A 192 -31.21 -27.61 -18.71
CA ASP A 192 -30.29 -28.70 -18.40
C ASP A 192 -30.83 -30.00 -19.01
N LEU A 193 -29.98 -30.80 -19.65
CA LEU A 193 -29.93 -32.23 -19.38
C LEU A 193 -28.70 -32.89 -20.01
N ASP A 194 -28.05 -33.71 -19.19
CA ASP A 194 -27.04 -34.71 -19.50
C ASP A 194 -27.36 -35.59 -20.72
N TYR A 195 -26.27 -36.07 -21.35
CA TYR A 195 -26.15 -37.34 -22.09
C TYR A 195 -26.88 -37.44 -23.43
N ILE A 196 -26.18 -37.70 -24.55
CA ILE A 196 -26.53 -38.70 -25.60
C ILE A 196 -25.24 -39.03 -26.44
N PRO A 197 -25.07 -40.28 -26.94
CA PRO A 197 -23.79 -40.91 -27.28
C PRO A 197 -23.53 -41.08 -28.78
N GLY A 198 -22.28 -41.45 -29.12
CA GLY A 198 -21.89 -42.14 -30.36
C GLY A 198 -21.80 -41.29 -31.63
N LEU A 199 -20.57 -40.97 -32.04
CA LEU A 199 -20.25 -40.78 -33.46
C LEU A 199 -18.80 -41.26 -33.71
N ASP A 200 -18.72 -42.48 -34.24
CA ASP A 200 -17.55 -43.09 -34.86
C ASP A 200 -17.19 -42.37 -36.18
N TYR A 201 -15.88 -42.40 -36.48
CA TYR A 201 -15.19 -42.38 -37.78
C TYR A 201 -15.82 -41.66 -39.00
N ASP A 202 -15.14 -40.61 -39.50
CA ASP A 202 -14.49 -40.63 -40.81
C ASP A 202 -13.74 -39.31 -41.10
N LEU A 203 -12.40 -39.35 -41.04
CA LEU A 203 -11.52 -38.37 -41.68
C LEU A 203 -10.41 -39.13 -42.40
N GLY A 204 -10.40 -39.02 -43.74
CA GLY A 204 -9.53 -39.75 -44.64
C GLY A 204 -8.03 -39.40 -44.53
N PRO A 205 -7.15 -40.20 -45.16
CA PRO A 205 -5.71 -40.10 -44.97
C PRO A 205 -5.09 -38.94 -45.77
N VAL A 206 -4.26 -38.14 -45.09
CA VAL A 206 -3.34 -37.18 -45.70
C VAL A 206 -2.05 -37.91 -46.07
N TYR A 207 -1.71 -37.94 -47.36
CA TYR A 207 -0.50 -38.61 -47.87
C TYR A 207 0.78 -37.81 -47.56
N LEU A 208 1.77 -38.48 -46.94
CA LEU A 208 3.16 -38.03 -46.87
C LEU A 208 3.91 -38.43 -48.16
N PRO A 209 4.87 -37.63 -48.68
CA PRO A 209 5.66 -38.01 -49.84
C PRO A 209 6.67 -39.12 -49.49
N THR A 210 6.64 -40.19 -50.28
CA THR A 210 7.56 -41.33 -50.24
C THR A 210 8.88 -40.98 -50.93
N SER A 211 9.93 -40.75 -50.16
CA SER A 211 11.32 -41.14 -50.49
C SER A 211 12.27 -40.69 -49.39
N LEU A 212 12.57 -41.60 -48.44
CA LEU A 212 13.72 -41.44 -47.55
C LEU A 212 14.38 -42.79 -47.23
N ASP A 213 14.48 -43.66 -48.23
CA ASP A 213 15.40 -44.80 -48.17
C ASP A 213 16.79 -44.33 -48.62
N LYS A 214 17.57 -43.84 -47.65
CA LYS A 214 19.05 -43.81 -47.54
C LYS A 214 19.49 -42.68 -46.62
N LEU A 215 19.57 -42.97 -45.32
CA LEU A 215 20.40 -42.21 -44.38
C LEU A 215 21.32 -43.20 -43.64
N PRO A 216 22.61 -42.89 -43.45
CA PRO A 216 23.58 -43.81 -42.85
C PRO A 216 23.31 -43.99 -41.36
N ALA A 217 23.76 -45.13 -40.82
CA ALA A 217 23.67 -45.48 -39.41
C ALA A 217 24.14 -44.35 -38.47
N LEU A 218 23.28 -43.99 -37.50
CA LEU A 218 23.53 -42.99 -36.45
C LEU A 218 24.08 -43.68 -35.20
N ASP A 219 25.39 -43.92 -35.16
CA ASP A 219 26.12 -44.25 -33.92
C ASP A 219 26.84 -43.01 -33.30
N ASP A 220 26.66 -41.82 -33.89
CA ASP A 220 27.33 -40.57 -33.46
C ASP A 220 26.45 -39.59 -32.65
N SER A 221 25.33 -40.05 -32.09
CA SER A 221 24.31 -39.18 -31.48
C SER A 221 24.67 -38.60 -30.11
N ALA A 222 25.58 -39.21 -29.35
CA ALA A 222 25.98 -38.69 -28.03
C ALA A 222 26.93 -37.49 -28.11
N ALA A 223 27.83 -37.46 -29.10
CA ALA A 223 28.77 -36.37 -29.31
C ALA A 223 28.08 -35.13 -29.90
N ALA A 224 27.12 -35.33 -30.82
CA ALA A 224 26.35 -34.25 -31.43
C ALA A 224 25.38 -33.57 -30.43
N VAL A 225 24.76 -34.34 -29.52
CA VAL A 225 23.90 -33.79 -28.45
C VAL A 225 24.72 -33.02 -27.42
N LYS A 226 25.90 -33.54 -27.04
CA LYS A 226 26.81 -32.82 -26.13
C LYS A 226 27.36 -31.55 -26.77
N ALA A 227 27.69 -31.58 -28.06
CA ALA A 227 28.10 -30.40 -28.81
C ALA A 227 26.99 -29.33 -28.88
N ARG A 228 25.73 -29.74 -29.09
CA ARG A 228 24.57 -28.83 -29.05
C ARG A 228 24.31 -28.26 -27.65
N ALA A 229 24.44 -29.05 -26.59
CA ALA A 229 24.31 -28.58 -25.21
C ALA A 229 25.43 -27.60 -24.81
N ASP A 230 26.66 -27.86 -25.24
CA ASP A 230 27.80 -26.96 -25.03
C ASP A 230 27.66 -25.67 -25.87
N GLU A 231 27.08 -25.74 -27.06
CA GLU A 231 26.77 -24.60 -27.92
C GLU A 231 25.61 -23.76 -27.35
N GLU A 232 24.60 -24.39 -26.75
CA GLU A 232 23.49 -23.72 -26.07
C GLU A 232 23.92 -23.08 -24.73
N ALA A 233 24.80 -23.74 -23.97
CA ALA A 233 25.43 -23.16 -22.79
C ALA A 233 26.30 -21.94 -23.17
N LYS A 234 27.01 -22.01 -24.30
CA LYS A 234 27.75 -20.86 -24.87
C LYS A 234 26.80 -19.75 -25.34
N ARG A 235 25.65 -20.06 -25.95
CA ARG A 235 24.64 -19.06 -26.33
C ARG A 235 23.98 -18.41 -25.12
N LYS A 236 23.64 -19.16 -24.07
CA LYS A 236 23.12 -18.62 -22.80
C LYS A 236 24.17 -17.78 -22.08
N ALA A 237 25.43 -18.19 -22.08
CA ALA A 237 26.54 -17.38 -21.56
C ALA A 237 26.78 -16.12 -22.41
N ALA A 238 26.66 -16.21 -23.73
CA ALA A 238 26.79 -15.08 -24.66
C ALA A 238 25.60 -14.12 -24.57
N ALA A 239 24.38 -14.61 -24.37
CA ALA A 239 23.19 -13.81 -24.15
C ALA A 239 23.24 -13.12 -22.78
N ALA A 240 23.66 -13.83 -21.72
CA ALA A 240 23.89 -13.23 -20.41
C ALA A 240 25.06 -12.24 -20.42
N ALA A 241 26.11 -12.50 -21.22
CA ALA A 241 27.20 -11.57 -21.45
C ALA A 241 26.75 -10.36 -22.27
N ALA A 242 25.92 -10.54 -23.29
CA ALA A 242 25.35 -9.48 -24.11
C ALA A 242 24.33 -8.63 -23.33
N GLU A 243 23.56 -9.22 -22.42
CA GLU A 243 22.66 -8.51 -21.50
C GLU A 243 23.46 -7.79 -20.40
N ALA A 244 24.54 -8.38 -19.90
CA ALA A 244 25.50 -7.72 -19.02
C ALA A 244 26.28 -6.61 -19.75
N GLU A 245 26.53 -6.76 -21.05
CA GLU A 245 27.19 -5.80 -21.91
C GLU A 245 26.24 -4.69 -22.35
N ALA A 246 24.95 -4.98 -22.55
CA ALA A 246 23.88 -4.02 -22.76
C ALA A 246 23.62 -3.22 -21.47
N LYS A 247 23.55 -3.87 -20.31
CA LYS A 247 23.53 -3.21 -18.99
C LYS A 247 24.80 -2.38 -18.76
N LYS A 248 25.97 -2.85 -19.22
CA LYS A 248 27.23 -2.07 -19.22
C LYS A 248 27.19 -0.92 -20.22
N LYS A 249 26.56 -1.04 -21.39
CA LYS A 249 26.43 0.01 -22.42
C LYS A 249 25.42 1.08 -22.02
N GLU A 250 24.31 0.69 -21.39
CA GLU A 250 23.32 1.57 -20.77
C GLU A 250 23.89 2.25 -19.51
N GLN A 251 24.75 1.57 -18.75
CA GLN A 251 25.55 2.20 -17.70
C GLN A 251 26.68 3.07 -18.26
N ALA A 252 27.28 2.73 -19.40
CA ALA A 252 28.35 3.51 -20.02
C ALA A 252 27.82 4.80 -20.67
N SER A 253 26.60 4.80 -21.20
CA SER A 253 25.95 6.02 -21.72
C SER A 253 25.69 7.06 -20.62
N ARG A 254 25.62 6.64 -19.35
CA ARG A 254 25.55 7.56 -18.19
C ARG A 254 26.91 8.11 -17.74
N THR A 255 28.04 7.61 -18.22
CA THR A 255 29.37 7.87 -17.60
C THR A 255 30.21 8.98 -18.20
N VAL A 256 29.81 9.63 -19.29
CA VAL A 256 30.53 10.83 -19.77
C VAL A 256 29.53 11.91 -20.13
N LYS A 257 28.99 12.59 -19.12
CA LYS A 257 28.32 13.88 -19.36
C LYS A 257 29.39 14.84 -19.90
N PRO A 258 29.24 15.40 -21.10
CA PRO A 258 30.24 16.34 -21.63
C PRO A 258 30.33 17.57 -20.71
N ILE A 259 31.54 18.11 -20.53
CA ILE A 259 31.75 19.36 -19.79
C ILE A 259 30.99 20.47 -20.52
N LEU A 260 30.13 21.20 -19.80
CA LEU A 260 29.36 22.31 -20.36
C LEU A 260 30.31 23.37 -20.97
N PRO A 261 30.06 23.85 -22.20
CA PRO A 261 30.99 24.71 -22.94
C PRO A 261 31.15 26.13 -22.34
N TYR A 262 30.24 26.52 -21.44
CA TYR A 262 30.21 27.84 -20.79
C TYR A 262 31.18 27.93 -19.60
N SER A 263 31.73 29.11 -19.31
CA SER A 263 32.58 29.33 -18.12
C SER A 263 31.76 29.28 -16.82
N SER A 264 32.19 28.49 -15.84
CA SER A 264 31.58 28.47 -14.51
C SER A 264 32.15 29.60 -13.64
N LEU A 265 31.28 30.25 -12.84
CA LEU A 265 31.61 31.39 -11.96
C LEU A 265 32.31 32.57 -12.66
N PHE A 266 32.24 32.67 -13.99
CA PHE A 266 32.99 33.62 -14.81
C PHE A 266 34.53 33.52 -14.72
N ILE A 267 35.06 32.53 -13.98
CA ILE A 267 36.50 32.36 -13.71
C ILE A 267 37.04 31.04 -14.31
N PHE A 268 36.23 29.99 -14.34
CA PHE A 268 36.66 28.64 -14.76
C PHE A 268 36.16 28.31 -16.18
N SER A 269 37.02 28.54 -17.18
CA SER A 269 36.77 28.08 -18.55
C SER A 269 36.76 26.54 -18.67
N SER A 270 36.15 26.00 -19.72
CA SER A 270 36.04 24.55 -20.01
C SER A 270 37.39 23.83 -20.15
N THR A 271 38.48 24.59 -20.35
CA THR A 271 39.86 24.10 -20.45
C THR A 271 40.63 24.14 -19.12
N ASN A 272 40.08 24.72 -18.06
CA ASN A 272 40.79 24.88 -16.79
C ASN A 272 41.04 23.52 -16.10
N PRO A 273 42.27 23.23 -15.63
CA PRO A 273 42.62 21.96 -15.00
C PRO A 273 41.80 21.66 -13.74
N ILE A 274 41.44 22.69 -12.96
CA ILE A 274 40.65 22.54 -11.73
C ILE A 274 39.24 22.04 -12.06
N ARG A 275 38.62 22.62 -13.09
CA ARG A 275 37.28 22.22 -13.52
C ARG A 275 37.26 20.81 -14.09
N ARG A 276 38.26 20.44 -14.90
CA ARG A 276 38.43 19.05 -15.40
C ARG A 276 38.62 18.04 -14.27
N PHE A 277 39.37 18.41 -13.23
CA PHE A 277 39.56 17.57 -12.06
C PHE A 277 38.27 17.41 -11.23
N CYS A 278 37.53 18.50 -10.99
CA CYS A 278 36.22 18.43 -10.33
C CYS A 278 35.23 17.57 -11.13
N HIS A 279 35.19 17.76 -12.44
CA HIS A 279 34.36 16.96 -13.34
C HIS A 279 34.72 15.47 -13.28
N PHE A 280 36.02 15.14 -13.28
CA PHE A 280 36.48 13.77 -13.09
C PHE A 280 36.00 13.18 -11.76
N ILE A 281 36.12 13.90 -10.64
CA ILE A 281 35.64 13.41 -9.33
C ILE A 281 34.13 13.19 -9.33
N VAL A 282 33.35 14.16 -9.81
CA VAL A 282 31.87 14.11 -9.76
C VAL A 282 31.31 12.98 -10.64
N THR A 283 32.02 12.61 -11.71
CA THR A 283 31.64 11.52 -12.63
C THR A 283 32.09 10.12 -12.16
N LEU A 284 32.94 10.01 -11.13
CA LEU A 284 33.35 8.72 -10.60
C LEU A 284 32.18 7.97 -9.93
N ARG A 285 31.98 6.71 -10.33
CA ARG A 285 30.98 5.81 -9.73
C ARG A 285 31.17 5.64 -8.21
N TYR A 286 32.42 5.64 -7.74
CA TYR A 286 32.73 5.55 -6.31
C TYR A 286 32.34 6.80 -5.54
N PHE A 287 32.43 7.98 -6.17
CA PHE A 287 31.97 9.22 -5.56
C PHE A 287 30.45 9.17 -5.34
N GLU A 288 29.69 8.69 -6.33
CA GLU A 288 28.24 8.51 -6.19
C GLU A 288 27.86 7.50 -5.10
N LEU A 289 28.54 6.35 -5.06
CA LEU A 289 28.32 5.32 -4.03
C LEU A 289 28.67 5.85 -2.62
N LEU A 290 29.77 6.60 -2.49
CA LEU A 290 30.19 7.21 -1.24
C LEU A 290 29.13 8.18 -0.72
N ILE A 291 28.64 9.10 -1.55
CA ILE A 291 27.59 10.06 -1.17
C ILE A 291 26.31 9.31 -0.77
N MET A 292 25.92 8.25 -1.48
CA MET A 292 24.76 7.44 -1.11
C MET A 292 24.92 6.80 0.28
N ILE A 293 26.07 6.20 0.58
CA ILE A 293 26.37 5.63 1.90
C ILE A 293 26.32 6.73 2.99
N VAL A 294 26.88 7.90 2.72
CA VAL A 294 26.86 9.04 3.65
C VAL A 294 25.44 9.54 3.89
N ILE A 295 24.57 9.59 2.89
CA ILE A 295 23.14 9.91 3.06
C ILE A 295 22.45 8.88 3.96
N CYS A 296 22.69 7.58 3.74
CA CYS A 296 22.12 6.52 4.58
C CYS A 296 22.59 6.64 6.03
N LEU A 297 23.89 6.84 6.27
CA LEU A 297 24.45 7.02 7.61
C LEU A 297 23.94 8.30 8.28
N SER A 298 23.80 9.40 7.53
CA SER A 298 23.22 10.65 8.02
C SER A 298 21.75 10.48 8.42
N SER A 299 21.00 9.70 7.66
CA SER A 299 19.59 9.40 7.94
C SER A 299 19.44 8.54 9.20
N ILE A 300 20.31 7.53 9.35
CA ILE A 300 20.37 6.70 10.57
C ILE A 300 20.75 7.54 11.80
N SER A 301 21.66 8.50 11.63
CA SER A 301 22.04 9.44 12.70
C SER A 301 20.85 10.28 13.17
N LEU A 302 20.02 10.79 12.25
CA LEU A 302 18.80 11.53 12.59
C LEU A 302 17.77 10.64 13.31
N ALA A 303 17.56 9.41 12.85
CA ALA A 303 16.69 8.44 13.51
C ALA A 303 17.20 8.01 14.90
N ALA A 304 18.50 8.17 15.14
CA ALA A 304 19.12 7.88 16.40
C ALA A 304 19.11 9.05 17.39
N GLU A 305 18.54 10.21 17.08
CA GLU A 305 18.49 11.32 18.03
C GLU A 305 17.54 11.01 19.20
N ASP A 306 17.90 11.44 20.41
CA ASP A 306 17.03 11.40 21.58
C ASP A 306 16.26 12.73 21.68
N PRO A 307 14.94 12.77 21.38
CA PRO A 307 14.18 14.01 21.38
C PRO A 307 13.92 14.56 22.79
N VAL A 308 14.01 13.72 23.83
CA VAL A 308 13.65 14.06 25.21
C VAL A 308 14.79 14.73 25.96
N ASN A 309 16.02 14.22 25.79
CA ASN A 309 17.19 14.74 26.48
C ASN A 309 18.24 15.30 25.51
N GLU A 310 18.15 16.60 25.23
CA GLU A 310 19.08 17.32 24.34
C GLU A 310 20.56 17.19 24.75
N ASN A 311 20.84 17.08 26.05
CA ASN A 311 22.21 17.03 26.59
C ASN A 311 22.74 15.60 26.80
N SER A 312 22.06 14.59 26.23
CA SER A 312 22.52 13.20 26.31
C SER A 312 23.88 13.02 25.61
N MET A 313 24.74 12.16 26.17
CA MET A 313 26.02 11.79 25.53
C MET A 313 25.83 11.30 24.09
N ARG A 314 24.70 10.61 23.83
CA ARG A 314 24.32 10.16 22.49
C ARG A 314 24.14 11.35 21.54
N ASN A 315 23.39 12.36 21.94
CA ASN A 315 23.14 13.56 21.12
C ASN A 315 24.40 14.39 20.92
N ILE A 316 25.28 14.47 21.93
CA ILE A 316 26.57 15.14 21.80
C ILE A 316 27.42 14.45 20.71
N VAL A 317 27.51 13.12 20.73
CA VAL A 317 28.24 12.35 19.70
C VAL A 317 27.58 12.50 18.32
N LEU A 318 26.24 12.42 18.25
CA LEU A 318 25.51 12.58 16.99
C LEU A 318 25.69 13.98 16.39
N ASN A 319 25.79 15.03 17.20
CA ASN A 319 26.08 16.38 16.71
C ASN A 319 27.45 16.45 16.03
N TYR A 320 28.49 15.82 16.61
CA TYR A 320 29.81 15.76 15.96
C TYR A 320 29.78 14.99 14.63
N VAL A 321 29.05 13.88 14.60
CA VAL A 321 28.84 13.09 13.38
C VAL A 321 28.11 13.93 12.30
N ASP A 322 27.15 14.76 12.70
CA ASP A 322 26.39 15.59 11.77
C ASP A 322 27.22 16.78 11.22
N TYR A 323 28.20 17.28 11.98
CA TYR A 323 29.21 18.21 11.46
C TYR A 323 30.06 17.56 10.36
N ALA A 324 30.50 16.32 10.57
CA ALA A 324 31.27 15.58 9.57
C ALA A 324 30.45 15.35 8.29
N PHE A 325 29.18 14.93 8.40
CA PHE A 325 28.30 14.77 7.25
C PHE A 325 28.04 16.08 6.50
N THR A 326 27.77 17.17 7.22
CA THR A 326 27.55 18.47 6.58
C THR A 326 28.80 18.92 5.84
N GLY A 327 30.00 18.69 6.38
CA GLY A 327 31.26 18.96 5.69
C GLY A 327 31.38 18.18 4.36
N VAL A 328 31.06 16.88 4.35
CA VAL A 328 31.05 16.07 3.11
C VAL A 328 30.07 16.64 2.08
N PHE A 329 28.86 17.03 2.51
CA PHE A 329 27.87 17.63 1.60
C PHE A 329 28.26 19.02 1.10
N THR A 330 28.95 19.83 1.92
CA THR A 330 29.53 21.10 1.46
C THR A 330 30.59 20.89 0.40
N VAL A 331 31.47 19.89 0.56
CA VAL A 331 32.46 19.54 -0.47
C VAL A 331 31.77 19.07 -1.75
N GLU A 332 30.75 18.23 -1.65
CA GLU A 332 29.95 17.82 -2.83
C GLU A 332 29.32 19.02 -3.54
N LEU A 333 28.69 19.93 -2.78
CA LEU A 333 28.09 21.16 -3.32
C LEU A 333 29.12 22.02 -4.06
N LEU A 334 30.28 22.26 -3.45
CA LEU A 334 31.34 23.06 -4.06
C LEU A 334 31.90 22.42 -5.33
N LEU A 335 32.15 21.11 -5.32
CA LEU A 335 32.62 20.38 -6.51
C LEU A 335 31.62 20.50 -7.66
N LYS A 336 30.31 20.36 -7.39
CA LYS A 336 29.27 20.51 -8.40
C LYS A 336 29.08 21.94 -8.89
N ILE A 337 29.18 22.95 -8.01
CA ILE A 337 29.12 24.37 -8.41
C ILE A 337 30.30 24.72 -9.34
N VAL A 338 31.49 24.19 -9.08
CA VAL A 338 32.68 24.42 -9.92
C VAL A 338 32.54 23.73 -11.29
N ASP A 339 31.98 22.53 -11.33
CA ASP A 339 31.74 21.78 -12.57
C ASP A 339 30.62 22.39 -13.44
N LEU A 340 29.45 22.57 -12.83
CA LEU A 340 28.18 22.92 -13.48
C LEU A 340 27.84 24.42 -13.41
N GLY A 341 28.60 25.28 -12.74
CA GLY A 341 28.25 26.69 -12.57
C GLY A 341 27.01 26.94 -11.70
N VAL A 342 26.64 28.21 -11.49
CA VAL A 342 25.64 28.61 -10.46
C VAL A 342 24.23 28.77 -11.04
N ILE A 343 23.95 29.83 -11.81
CA ILE A 343 22.57 30.17 -12.26
C ILE A 343 22.44 30.52 -13.77
N PHE A 344 23.43 31.19 -14.36
CA PHE A 344 23.22 31.96 -15.61
C PHE A 344 23.15 31.15 -16.93
N HIS A 345 23.53 29.88 -16.97
CA HIS A 345 23.53 29.08 -18.21
C HIS A 345 22.58 27.87 -18.13
N GLU A 346 22.19 27.35 -19.30
CA GLU A 346 21.42 26.11 -19.36
C GLU A 346 22.26 24.94 -18.81
N GLY A 347 21.65 24.10 -17.98
CA GLY A 347 22.35 23.06 -17.22
C GLY A 347 23.10 23.54 -15.96
N ALA A 348 22.92 24.80 -15.53
CA ALA A 348 23.51 25.31 -14.29
C ALA A 348 22.95 24.62 -13.03
N TYR A 349 23.78 24.56 -11.98
CA TYR A 349 23.46 23.82 -10.74
C TYR A 349 22.10 24.20 -10.14
N CYS A 350 21.80 25.49 -9.98
CA CYS A 350 20.55 25.95 -9.33
C CYS A 350 19.29 25.82 -10.20
N ARG A 351 19.41 25.45 -11.49
CA ARG A 351 18.25 25.23 -12.37
C ARG A 351 17.67 23.82 -12.25
N ASP A 352 18.45 22.87 -11.73
CA ASP A 352 17.94 21.53 -11.38
C ASP A 352 17.32 21.58 -9.97
N VAL A 353 16.03 21.26 -9.87
CA VAL A 353 15.24 21.30 -8.62
C VAL A 353 15.90 20.43 -7.54
N TRP A 354 16.51 19.30 -7.91
CA TRP A 354 17.16 18.40 -6.96
C TRP A 354 18.45 18.98 -6.37
N ASN A 355 19.24 19.66 -7.20
CA ASN A 355 20.44 20.36 -6.77
C ASN A 355 20.09 21.61 -5.95
N LEU A 356 19.00 22.30 -6.27
CA LEU A 356 18.49 23.41 -5.47
C LEU A 356 18.06 22.95 -4.07
N LEU A 357 17.37 21.81 -3.96
CA LEU A 357 16.99 21.21 -2.68
C LEU A 357 18.23 20.82 -1.86
N ASP A 358 19.25 20.22 -2.49
CA ASP A 358 20.52 19.84 -1.85
C ASP A 358 21.26 21.08 -1.32
N ALA A 359 21.39 22.14 -2.14
CA ALA A 359 21.96 23.40 -1.70
C ALA A 359 21.19 24.03 -0.54
N LEU A 360 19.85 24.04 -0.58
CA LEU A 360 19.03 24.57 0.50
C LEU A 360 19.29 23.84 1.81
N VAL A 361 19.34 22.50 1.79
CA VAL A 361 19.61 21.69 2.99
C VAL A 361 21.00 21.97 3.56
N VAL A 362 22.02 22.10 2.70
CA VAL A 362 23.40 22.40 3.14
C VAL A 362 23.51 23.82 3.67
N ILE A 363 22.92 24.82 2.99
CA ILE A 363 22.93 26.21 3.42
C ILE A 363 22.22 26.37 4.76
N CYS A 364 21.03 25.79 4.94
CA CYS A 364 20.32 25.84 6.22
C CYS A 364 21.13 25.17 7.35
N ALA A 365 21.87 24.10 7.06
CA ALA A 365 22.75 23.46 8.05
C ALA A 365 23.93 24.36 8.45
N LEU A 366 24.60 25.00 7.47
CA LEU A 366 25.68 25.95 7.72
C LEU A 366 25.19 27.19 8.50
N VAL A 367 24.02 27.72 8.16
CA VAL A 367 23.37 28.82 8.88
C VAL A 367 23.09 28.43 10.32
N ALA A 368 22.52 27.24 10.55
CA ALA A 368 22.28 26.73 11.90
C ALA A 368 23.57 26.63 12.74
N PHE A 369 24.72 26.35 12.11
CA PHE A 369 26.02 26.30 12.79
C PHE A 369 26.61 27.68 13.06
N GLY A 370 26.51 28.60 12.10
CA GLY A 370 26.97 29.99 12.28
C GLY A 370 26.26 30.73 13.42
N PHE A 371 24.98 30.39 13.65
CA PHE A 371 24.21 30.93 14.78
C PHE A 371 24.51 30.25 16.13
N THR A 372 25.13 29.06 16.16
CA THR A 372 25.50 28.40 17.42
C THR A 372 26.80 28.91 18.03
N GLU A 373 27.75 29.40 17.22
CA GLU A 373 29.04 29.91 17.72
C GLU A 373 29.01 31.41 18.08
N ASN A 374 28.25 32.21 17.33
CA ASN A 374 28.10 33.63 17.62
C ASN A 374 26.92 33.82 18.58
N GLY A 375 27.19 34.01 19.88
CA GLY A 375 26.22 34.12 20.99
C GLY A 375 25.16 35.23 20.92
N ALA A 376 24.85 35.75 19.74
CA ALA A 376 23.80 36.74 19.46
C ALA A 376 22.59 36.07 18.77
N GLY A 377 21.65 35.55 19.55
CA GLY A 377 20.32 35.17 19.05
C GLY A 377 19.60 34.10 19.85
N LYS A 378 18.99 34.48 20.97
CA LYS A 378 18.13 33.65 21.87
C LYS A 378 16.82 33.15 21.23
N ASN A 379 16.78 32.84 19.95
CA ASN A 379 15.63 32.17 19.31
C ASN A 379 15.94 30.69 19.08
N LEU A 380 16.04 29.96 20.20
CA LEU A 380 16.28 28.51 20.22
C LEU A 380 15.25 27.72 19.39
N ASN A 381 14.02 28.23 19.28
CA ASN A 381 12.95 27.60 18.49
C ASN A 381 13.23 27.67 16.97
N THR A 382 13.79 28.78 16.47
CA THR A 382 14.09 28.91 15.03
C THR A 382 15.25 28.01 14.60
N ILE A 383 16.27 27.86 15.45
CA ILE A 383 17.41 26.96 15.19
C ILE A 383 16.97 25.50 15.19
N LYS A 384 16.03 25.11 16.06
CA LYS A 384 15.41 23.77 16.05
C LYS A 384 14.64 23.51 14.76
N SER A 385 13.83 24.46 14.29
CA SER A 385 13.08 24.31 13.03
C SER A 385 13.99 24.16 11.80
N LEU A 386 15.15 24.83 11.76
CA LEU A 386 16.11 24.68 10.66
C LEU A 386 16.79 23.31 10.64
N ARG A 387 16.93 22.64 11.81
CA ARG A 387 17.45 21.26 11.88
C ARG A 387 16.49 20.25 11.28
N VAL A 388 15.18 20.49 11.34
CA VAL A 388 14.15 19.62 10.74
C VAL A 388 14.35 19.47 9.24
N LEU A 389 14.85 20.50 8.53
CA LEU A 389 15.10 20.44 7.07
C LEU A 389 16.13 19.37 6.67
N ARG A 390 16.96 18.89 7.61
CA ARG A 390 17.90 17.77 7.37
C ARG A 390 17.18 16.45 7.07
N VAL A 391 15.89 16.33 7.44
CA VAL A 391 15.04 15.18 7.12
C VAL A 391 14.80 15.01 5.61
N LEU A 392 15.10 16.04 4.80
CA LEU A 392 14.96 16.00 3.35
C LEU A 392 16.15 15.30 2.65
N ARG A 393 17.26 15.04 3.37
CA ARG A 393 18.46 14.36 2.81
C ARG A 393 18.16 13.00 2.14
N PRO A 394 17.30 12.11 2.70
CA PRO A 394 16.89 10.87 2.03
C PRO A 394 16.24 11.09 0.66
N LEU A 395 15.57 12.23 0.40
CA LEU A 395 14.93 12.48 -0.91
C LEU A 395 15.92 12.45 -2.07
N LYS A 396 17.20 12.71 -1.80
CA LYS A 396 18.28 12.61 -2.78
C LYS A 396 18.47 11.20 -3.33
N THR A 397 18.05 10.14 -2.61
CA THR A 397 18.13 8.76 -3.12
C THR A 397 17.18 8.51 -4.28
N ILE A 398 16.06 9.27 -4.37
CA ILE A 398 15.07 9.15 -5.44
C ILE A 398 15.74 9.39 -6.79
N ASN A 399 16.44 10.51 -6.95
CA ASN A 399 17.10 10.85 -8.22
C ASN A 399 18.30 9.92 -8.55
N ARG A 400 18.78 9.14 -7.57
CA ARG A 400 19.92 8.22 -7.75
C ARG A 400 19.48 6.82 -8.16
N VAL A 401 18.26 6.41 -7.82
CA VAL A 401 17.70 5.10 -8.19
C VAL A 401 16.65 5.31 -9.30
N PRO A 402 16.97 5.03 -10.58
CA PRO A 402 16.10 5.36 -11.71
C PRO A 402 14.69 4.75 -11.59
N LYS A 403 14.61 3.53 -11.06
CA LYS A 403 13.33 2.85 -10.82
C LYS A 403 12.50 3.54 -9.73
N LEU A 404 13.13 4.05 -8.68
CA LEU A 404 12.45 4.82 -7.64
C LEU A 404 12.02 6.19 -8.17
N LYS A 405 12.86 6.83 -9.00
CA LYS A 405 12.53 8.07 -9.70
C LYS A 405 11.30 7.90 -10.59
N ALA A 406 11.26 6.86 -11.42
CA ALA A 406 10.12 6.59 -12.29
C ALA A 406 8.81 6.43 -11.49
N VAL A 407 8.84 5.69 -10.37
CA VAL A 407 7.68 5.55 -9.48
C VAL A 407 7.29 6.90 -8.84
N PHE A 408 8.26 7.69 -8.39
CA PHE A 408 8.02 9.00 -7.81
C PHE A 408 7.43 9.99 -8.81
N ASP A 409 7.94 10.03 -10.04
CA ASP A 409 7.45 10.88 -11.12
C ASP A 409 6.00 10.50 -11.47
N CYS A 410 5.68 9.20 -11.55
CA CYS A 410 4.31 8.71 -11.73
C CYS A 410 3.38 9.16 -10.58
N VAL A 411 3.85 9.10 -9.33
CA VAL A 411 3.09 9.57 -8.16
C VAL A 411 2.85 11.08 -8.20
N ILE A 412 3.82 11.90 -8.64
CA ILE A 412 3.62 13.35 -8.78
C ILE A 412 2.62 13.66 -9.88
N THR A 413 2.72 12.99 -11.03
CA THR A 413 1.79 13.19 -12.15
C THR A 413 0.36 12.83 -11.74
N SER A 414 0.17 11.67 -11.09
CA SER A 414 -1.14 11.27 -10.56
C SER A 414 -1.64 12.24 -9.47
N LEU A 415 -0.76 12.75 -8.60
CA LEU A 415 -1.14 13.74 -7.58
C LEU A 415 -1.66 15.04 -8.21
N SER A 416 -1.02 15.54 -9.27
CA SER A 416 -1.46 16.76 -9.97
C SER A 416 -2.89 16.63 -10.49
N ASN A 417 -3.26 15.47 -11.02
CA ASN A 417 -4.62 15.21 -11.50
C ASN A 417 -5.61 15.09 -10.33
N VAL A 418 -5.21 14.44 -9.24
CA VAL A 418 -6.03 14.33 -8.03
C VAL A 418 -6.27 15.69 -7.37
N LEU A 419 -5.32 16.63 -7.42
CA LEU A 419 -5.52 17.97 -6.85
C LEU A 419 -6.72 18.69 -7.47
N THR A 420 -7.00 18.50 -8.77
CA THR A 420 -8.19 19.07 -9.43
C THR A 420 -9.48 18.50 -8.83
N ILE A 421 -9.54 17.18 -8.62
CA ILE A 421 -10.71 16.54 -8.00
C ILE A 421 -10.82 16.91 -6.52
N LEU A 422 -9.68 17.07 -5.83
CA LEU A 422 -9.60 17.51 -4.45
C LEU A 422 -10.21 18.91 -4.27
N ILE A 423 -10.07 19.81 -5.25
CA ILE A 423 -10.73 21.13 -5.21
C ILE A 423 -12.26 20.98 -5.19
N VAL A 424 -12.82 20.12 -6.05
CA VAL A 424 -14.27 19.83 -6.06
C VAL A 424 -14.70 19.22 -4.72
N TYR A 425 -13.92 18.28 -4.19
CA TYR A 425 -14.14 17.69 -2.87
C TYR A 425 -14.17 18.76 -1.76
N MET A 426 -13.19 19.67 -1.73
CA MET A 426 -13.12 20.74 -0.73
C MET A 426 -14.32 21.69 -0.82
N LEU A 427 -14.85 21.92 -2.03
CA LEU A 427 -16.07 22.72 -2.24
C LEU A 427 -17.30 22.03 -1.64
N PHE A 428 -17.49 20.73 -1.88
CA PHE A 428 -18.59 19.97 -1.26
C PHE A 428 -18.45 19.90 0.25
N GLN A 429 -17.23 19.67 0.76
CA GLN A 429 -16.96 19.68 2.19
C GLN A 429 -17.26 21.06 2.82
N PHE A 430 -16.94 22.14 2.12
CA PHE A 430 -17.27 23.50 2.54
C PHE A 430 -18.79 23.71 2.64
N ILE A 431 -19.59 23.24 1.68
CA ILE A 431 -21.07 23.33 1.74
C ILE A 431 -21.61 22.65 3.00
N PHE A 432 -21.19 21.40 3.26
CA PHE A 432 -21.61 20.67 4.45
C PHE A 432 -21.10 21.32 5.75
N ALA A 433 -19.89 21.88 5.74
CA ALA A 433 -19.35 22.60 6.89
C ALA A 433 -20.18 23.85 7.22
N VAL A 434 -20.61 24.61 6.21
CA VAL A 434 -21.50 25.77 6.41
C VAL A 434 -22.84 25.33 6.99
N ILE A 435 -23.44 24.25 6.47
CA ILE A 435 -24.69 23.67 7.02
C ILE A 435 -24.48 23.27 8.49
N ALA A 436 -23.39 22.56 8.80
CA ALA A 436 -23.09 22.12 10.16
C ALA A 436 -22.90 23.29 11.13
N VAL A 437 -22.19 24.35 10.72
CA VAL A 437 -22.05 25.58 11.53
C VAL A 437 -23.41 26.19 11.84
N GLN A 438 -24.33 26.26 10.86
CA GLN A 438 -25.67 26.80 11.12
C GLN A 438 -26.50 25.93 12.08
N LEU A 439 -26.33 24.61 12.02
CA LEU A 439 -27.04 23.67 12.90
C LEU A 439 -26.50 23.65 14.34
N PHE A 440 -25.18 23.78 14.51
CA PHE A 440 -24.48 23.41 15.75
C PHE A 440 -23.66 24.51 16.43
N LYS A 441 -23.49 25.70 15.82
CA LYS A 441 -22.68 26.79 16.42
C LYS A 441 -23.04 27.06 17.89
N GLY A 442 -22.05 27.04 18.77
CA GLY A 442 -22.19 27.35 20.19
C GLY A 442 -22.95 26.32 21.03
N LYS A 443 -23.28 25.14 20.47
CA LYS A 443 -24.04 24.07 21.17
C LYS A 443 -23.17 22.93 21.70
N PHE A 444 -21.87 22.93 21.39
CA PHE A 444 -20.92 21.85 21.68
C PHE A 444 -20.13 22.08 22.98
N TYR A 445 -20.75 22.76 23.94
CA TYR A 445 -20.14 23.04 25.24
C TYR A 445 -20.77 22.16 26.31
N ARG A 446 -19.96 21.71 27.26
CA ARG A 446 -20.42 20.94 28.41
C ARG A 446 -19.77 21.41 29.69
N CYS A 447 -20.39 21.06 30.81
CA CYS A 447 -19.74 21.15 32.10
C CYS A 447 -18.99 19.84 32.40
N SER A 448 -17.88 19.92 33.13
CA SER A 448 -17.19 18.73 33.65
C SER A 448 -18.09 17.85 34.55
N ASP A 449 -19.12 18.46 35.14
CA ASP A 449 -20.17 17.80 35.91
C ASP A 449 -21.46 17.78 35.08
N LEU A 450 -21.86 16.62 34.58
CA LEU A 450 -23.03 16.43 33.71
C LEU A 450 -24.36 16.83 34.40
N SER A 451 -24.37 16.97 35.72
CA SER A 451 -25.55 17.43 36.46
C SER A 451 -25.85 18.92 36.24
N LYS A 452 -24.88 19.71 35.75
CA LYS A 452 -25.00 21.16 35.54
C LYS A 452 -25.08 21.47 34.06
N VAL A 453 -26.15 22.17 33.67
CA VAL A 453 -26.50 22.39 32.27
C VAL A 453 -26.12 23.79 31.80
N THR A 454 -25.97 24.77 32.69
CA THR A 454 -25.63 26.15 32.30
C THR A 454 -24.21 26.53 32.72
N PRO A 455 -23.54 27.45 31.99
CA PRO A 455 -22.21 27.92 32.34
C PRO A 455 -22.18 28.60 33.71
N ASP A 456 -23.28 29.24 34.14
CA ASP A 456 -23.38 29.87 35.44
C ASP A 456 -23.44 28.87 36.60
N GLU A 457 -24.10 27.74 36.40
CA GLU A 457 -24.11 26.62 37.35
C GLU A 457 -22.80 25.83 37.36
N CYS A 458 -22.03 25.88 36.27
CA CYS A 458 -20.76 25.16 36.10
C CYS A 458 -19.59 25.85 36.84
N LYS A 459 -19.81 26.21 38.11
CA LYS A 459 -18.82 26.84 38.98
C LYS A 459 -18.59 25.98 40.24
N GLY A 460 -17.44 26.15 40.86
CA GLY A 460 -17.05 25.43 42.08
C GLY A 460 -16.42 24.06 41.83
N TYR A 461 -16.69 23.11 42.72
CA TYR A 461 -16.10 21.77 42.71
C TYR A 461 -17.21 20.70 42.70
N TYR A 462 -16.90 19.54 42.13
CA TYR A 462 -17.72 18.35 42.15
C TYR A 462 -16.90 17.13 42.59
N PHE A 463 -17.59 16.06 42.95
CA PHE A 463 -16.99 14.80 43.37
C PHE A 463 -16.98 13.83 42.18
N ASP A 464 -15.79 13.40 41.78
CA ASP A 464 -15.61 12.40 40.74
C ASP A 464 -15.45 11.02 41.38
N PHE A 465 -16.44 10.15 41.13
CA PHE A 465 -16.46 8.77 41.60
C PHE A 465 -15.86 7.89 40.50
N GLY A 466 -14.53 7.92 40.38
CA GLY A 466 -13.84 7.07 39.41
C GLY A 466 -14.18 5.59 39.61
N THR A 467 -14.20 4.82 38.51
CA THR A 467 -14.52 3.39 38.53
C THR A 467 -13.64 2.62 39.51
N GLY A 468 -14.26 1.98 40.50
CA GLY A 468 -13.57 1.17 41.52
C GLY A 468 -12.92 1.97 42.66
N LYS A 469 -13.14 3.29 42.77
CA LYS A 469 -12.68 4.08 43.92
C LYS A 469 -13.80 4.29 44.94
N ASN A 470 -13.59 3.82 46.17
CA ASN A 470 -14.52 4.06 47.29
C ASN A 470 -14.46 5.51 47.83
N LYS A 471 -13.44 6.29 47.45
CA LYS A 471 -13.29 7.70 47.85
C LYS A 471 -13.38 8.58 46.60
N PRO A 472 -14.27 9.58 46.56
CA PRO A 472 -14.36 10.49 45.43
C PRO A 472 -13.20 11.48 45.41
N ASP A 473 -12.69 11.78 44.21
CA ASP A 473 -11.70 12.82 44.00
C ASP A 473 -12.43 14.17 43.82
N ARG A 474 -12.00 15.22 44.54
CA ARG A 474 -12.57 16.57 44.37
C ARG A 474 -11.98 17.21 43.11
N ARG A 475 -12.79 17.43 42.08
CA ARG A 475 -12.40 18.11 40.83
C ARG A 475 -13.10 19.46 40.68
N ARG A 476 -12.44 20.41 40.01
CA ARG A 476 -13.03 21.72 39.70
C ARG A 476 -13.98 21.58 38.51
N ARG A 477 -15.15 22.23 38.56
CA ARG A 477 -16.04 22.34 37.39
C ARG A 477 -15.44 23.31 36.39
N ILE A 478 -15.40 22.89 35.13
CA ILE A 478 -14.91 23.67 34.00
C ILE A 478 -15.96 23.56 32.90
N TRP A 479 -16.29 24.70 32.29
CA TRP A 479 -17.13 24.76 31.10
C TRP A 479 -16.23 24.73 29.88
N ASP A 480 -16.12 23.57 29.23
CA ASP A 480 -15.23 23.33 28.11
C ASP A 480 -16.00 22.86 26.87
N PRO A 481 -15.55 23.26 25.66
CA PRO A 481 -16.05 22.67 24.43
C PRO A 481 -15.60 21.21 24.30
N TYR A 482 -16.33 20.42 23.51
CA TYR A 482 -15.83 19.14 23.02
C TYR A 482 -14.58 19.34 22.14
N ASP A 483 -13.80 18.29 21.92
CA ASP A 483 -12.56 18.39 21.13
C ASP A 483 -12.83 18.74 19.65
N PHE A 484 -13.93 18.22 19.11
CA PHE A 484 -14.44 18.52 17.77
C PHE A 484 -15.71 19.36 17.89
N THR A 485 -15.72 20.56 17.32
CA THR A 485 -16.87 21.49 17.34
C THR A 485 -17.13 22.13 15.99
N TYR A 486 -18.32 22.71 15.85
CA TYR A 486 -18.80 23.38 14.64
C TYR A 486 -18.93 24.90 14.81
N ASP A 487 -18.09 25.52 15.64
CA ASP A 487 -18.15 26.96 15.94
C ASP A 487 -17.65 27.83 14.77
N SER A 488 -16.73 27.31 13.96
CA SER A 488 -16.20 27.97 12.77
C SER A 488 -16.10 27.01 11.59
N VAL A 489 -16.12 27.53 10.36
CA VAL A 489 -16.05 26.71 9.14
C VAL A 489 -14.77 25.85 9.08
N PRO A 490 -13.55 26.36 9.37
CA PRO A 490 -12.35 25.51 9.35
C PRO A 490 -12.39 24.36 10.36
N GLN A 491 -12.94 24.60 11.55
CA GLN A 491 -13.08 23.56 12.58
C GLN A 491 -14.18 22.55 12.22
N ALA A 492 -15.27 23.01 11.60
CA ALA A 492 -16.30 22.17 11.03
C ALA A 492 -15.75 21.29 9.91
N MET A 493 -14.92 21.83 9.01
CA MET A 493 -14.25 21.06 7.97
C MET A 493 -13.33 19.99 8.57
N LEU A 494 -12.54 20.32 9.61
CA LEU A 494 -11.73 19.34 10.33
C LEU A 494 -12.59 18.22 10.94
N THR A 495 -13.70 18.58 11.59
CA THR A 495 -14.62 17.60 12.21
C THR A 495 -15.28 16.71 11.15
N LEU A 496 -15.66 17.28 10.00
CA LEU A 496 -16.20 16.49 8.90
C LEU A 496 -15.14 15.61 8.24
N PHE A 497 -13.89 16.08 8.17
CA PHE A 497 -12.77 15.28 7.69
C PHE A 497 -12.56 14.03 8.56
N THR A 498 -12.57 14.16 9.90
CA THR A 498 -12.46 13.00 10.80
C THR A 498 -13.64 12.04 10.62
N VAL A 499 -14.86 12.58 10.52
CA VAL A 499 -16.07 11.78 10.25
C VAL A 499 -15.94 11.00 8.95
N GLN A 500 -15.45 11.64 7.89
CA GLN A 500 -15.27 11.01 6.59
C GLN A 500 -14.24 9.89 6.61
N THR A 501 -13.17 10.02 7.39
CA THR A 501 -12.18 8.94 7.54
C THR A 501 -12.75 7.69 8.22
N GLY A 502 -13.99 7.75 8.73
CA GLY A 502 -14.63 6.65 9.43
C GLY A 502 -14.28 6.55 10.91
N GLU A 503 -13.50 7.51 11.44
CA GLU A 503 -12.88 7.42 12.77
C GLU A 503 -13.47 8.44 13.75
N GLY A 504 -13.86 7.99 14.95
CA GLY A 504 -14.43 8.81 16.01
C GLY A 504 -15.79 9.43 15.70
N TRP A 505 -16.36 9.16 14.53
CA TRP A 505 -17.65 9.71 14.11
C TRP A 505 -18.84 9.34 15.02
N PRO A 506 -18.89 8.17 15.70
CA PRO A 506 -20.00 7.88 16.61
C PRO A 506 -20.01 8.85 17.79
N THR A 507 -18.83 9.27 18.27
CA THR A 507 -18.72 10.27 19.35
C THR A 507 -19.19 11.65 18.89
N VAL A 508 -18.81 12.06 17.66
CA VAL A 508 -19.26 13.33 17.08
C VAL A 508 -20.78 13.31 16.83
N LEU A 509 -21.32 12.21 16.29
CA LEU A 509 -22.76 12.02 16.13
C LEU A 509 -23.48 12.11 17.49
N GLN A 510 -22.94 11.47 18.52
CA GLN A 510 -23.52 11.48 19.86
C GLN A 510 -23.59 12.92 20.41
N HIS A 511 -22.49 13.66 20.35
CA HIS A 511 -22.46 15.06 20.77
C HIS A 511 -23.47 15.92 19.98
N SER A 512 -23.69 15.60 18.70
CA SER A 512 -24.69 16.25 17.85
C SER A 512 -26.13 15.94 18.22
N ILE A 513 -26.44 14.68 18.57
CA ILE A 513 -27.78 14.24 19.02
C ILE A 513 -28.12 14.87 20.37
N ASP A 514 -27.13 14.94 21.26
CA ASP A 514 -27.31 15.46 22.62
C ASP A 514 -27.30 16.99 22.68
N ALA A 515 -26.87 17.66 21.60
CA ALA A 515 -26.81 19.11 21.54
C ALA A 515 -28.21 19.73 21.71
N THR A 516 -28.34 20.66 22.65
CA THR A 516 -29.60 21.37 22.95
C THR A 516 -29.62 22.77 22.31
N GLY A 517 -29.35 23.80 23.11
CA GLY A 517 -29.29 25.21 22.72
C GLY A 517 -27.94 25.84 23.00
N ILE A 518 -27.78 27.10 22.59
CA ILE A 518 -26.56 27.88 22.88
C ILE A 518 -26.46 28.12 24.39
N ASN A 519 -25.26 27.98 24.95
CA ASN A 519 -24.99 28.12 26.40
C ASN A 519 -25.79 27.13 27.28
N ARG A 520 -26.21 26.00 26.70
CA ARG A 520 -26.79 24.88 27.44
C ARG A 520 -26.00 23.61 27.17
N GLY A 521 -25.87 22.80 28.20
CA GLY A 521 -25.18 21.53 28.16
C GLY A 521 -25.98 20.46 27.41
N PRO A 522 -25.35 19.33 27.12
CA PRO A 522 -25.96 18.23 26.39
C PRO A 522 -27.10 17.58 27.20
N GLN A 523 -28.14 17.11 26.51
CA GLN A 523 -29.19 16.26 27.07
C GLN A 523 -29.25 14.94 26.27
N PRO A 524 -29.14 13.78 26.91
CA PRO A 524 -29.10 12.48 26.22
C PRO A 524 -30.31 12.27 25.29
N GLY A 525 -30.06 12.05 24.00
CA GLY A 525 -31.10 11.70 23.03
C GLY A 525 -32.08 12.83 22.69
N HIS A 526 -31.67 14.10 22.86
CA HIS A 526 -32.55 15.26 22.66
C HIS A 526 -33.10 15.37 21.23
N ARG A 527 -32.24 15.18 20.20
CA ARG A 527 -32.59 15.32 18.78
C ARG A 527 -32.02 14.20 17.92
N LEU A 528 -32.77 13.10 17.81
CA LEU A 528 -32.33 11.92 17.05
C LEU A 528 -32.33 12.17 15.54
N GLU A 529 -33.18 13.07 15.05
CA GLU A 529 -33.29 13.46 13.64
C GLU A 529 -31.97 13.95 13.02
N ILE A 530 -31.04 14.42 13.86
CA ILE A 530 -29.72 14.88 13.42
C ILE A 530 -28.85 13.75 12.88
N ALA A 531 -29.14 12.49 13.22
CA ALA A 531 -28.45 11.34 12.64
C ALA A 531 -28.57 11.30 11.09
N VAL A 532 -29.66 11.82 10.53
CA VAL A 532 -29.86 11.89 9.07
C VAL A 532 -28.78 12.71 8.38
N PHE A 533 -28.30 13.80 9.01
CA PHE A 533 -27.22 14.62 8.46
C PHE A 533 -25.96 13.79 8.22
N TYR A 534 -25.57 12.97 9.20
CA TYR A 534 -24.38 12.12 9.10
C TYR A 534 -24.59 10.95 8.14
N VAL A 535 -25.77 10.32 8.13
CA VAL A 535 -26.08 9.24 7.17
C VAL A 535 -26.01 9.76 5.73
N VAL A 536 -26.58 10.93 5.44
CA VAL A 536 -26.49 11.55 4.10
C VAL A 536 -25.03 11.88 3.77
N TYR A 537 -24.27 12.43 4.72
CA TYR A 537 -22.85 12.72 4.54
C TYR A 537 -22.06 11.44 4.18
N PHE A 538 -22.29 10.33 4.88
CA PHE A 538 -21.66 9.03 4.60
C PHE A 538 -22.16 8.35 3.33
N ILE A 539 -23.31 8.72 2.77
CA ILE A 539 -23.74 8.20 1.47
C ILE A 539 -23.07 9.02 0.36
N VAL A 540 -23.11 10.35 0.43
CA VAL A 540 -22.63 11.25 -0.62
C VAL A 540 -21.11 11.20 -0.79
N PHE A 541 -20.34 11.20 0.29
CA PHE A 541 -18.87 11.32 0.19
C PHE A 541 -18.15 10.09 -0.36
N PRO A 542 -18.56 8.85 -0.06
CA PRO A 542 -18.02 7.67 -0.74
C PRO A 542 -18.20 7.70 -2.26
N PHE A 543 -19.31 8.24 -2.79
CA PHE A 543 -19.46 8.40 -4.26
C PHE A 543 -18.36 9.29 -4.86
N PHE A 544 -17.99 10.38 -4.20
CA PHE A 544 -16.86 11.22 -4.64
C PHE A 544 -15.52 10.45 -4.58
N PHE A 545 -15.32 9.65 -3.53
CA PHE A 545 -14.12 8.84 -3.38
C PHE A 545 -14.01 7.75 -4.45
N VAL A 546 -15.13 7.12 -4.84
CA VAL A 546 -15.19 6.18 -5.97
C VAL A 546 -14.73 6.88 -7.25
N ASN A 547 -15.18 8.10 -7.51
CA ASN A 547 -14.79 8.85 -8.71
C ASN A 547 -13.30 9.21 -8.72
N ILE A 548 -12.71 9.56 -7.58
CA ILE A 548 -11.25 9.74 -7.45
C ILE A 548 -10.51 8.44 -7.75
N PHE A 549 -11.00 7.32 -7.20
CA PHE A 549 -10.40 6.00 -7.40
C PHE A 549 -10.44 5.56 -8.86
N VAL A 550 -11.58 5.71 -9.53
CA VAL A 550 -11.75 5.41 -10.96
C VAL A 550 -10.85 6.30 -11.80
N ALA A 551 -10.79 7.60 -11.54
CA ALA A 551 -9.91 8.52 -12.27
C ALA A 551 -8.44 8.12 -12.15
N LEU A 552 -8.00 7.70 -10.96
CA LEU A 552 -6.63 7.21 -10.75
C LEU A 552 -6.34 5.93 -11.55
N ILE A 553 -7.26 4.96 -11.55
CA ILE A 553 -7.13 3.76 -12.37
C ILE A 553 -7.00 4.13 -13.84
N ILE A 554 -7.86 5.01 -14.37
CA ILE A 554 -7.83 5.43 -15.78
C ILE A 554 -6.48 6.03 -16.13
N ILE A 555 -5.99 6.98 -15.33
CA ILE A 555 -4.70 7.64 -15.59
C ILE A 555 -3.57 6.60 -15.61
N THR A 556 -3.56 5.67 -14.64
CA THR A 556 -2.55 4.60 -14.63
C THR A 556 -2.72 3.63 -15.79
N PHE A 557 -3.95 3.39 -16.24
CA PHE A 557 -4.28 2.51 -17.35
C PHE A 557 -3.88 3.11 -18.69
N GLN A 558 -4.09 4.40 -18.89
CA GLN A 558 -3.60 5.12 -20.06
C GLN A 558 -2.07 5.15 -20.08
N ASP A 559 -1.41 5.52 -18.97
CA ASP A 559 0.05 5.63 -18.92
C ASP A 559 0.79 4.28 -19.09
N GLN A 560 0.17 3.17 -18.66
CA GLN A 560 0.71 1.83 -18.88
C GLN A 560 0.28 1.23 -20.23
N GLY A 561 -0.98 1.43 -20.62
CA GLY A 561 -1.55 0.95 -21.88
C GLY A 561 -0.85 1.55 -23.10
N GLN A 562 -0.55 2.86 -23.10
CA GLN A 562 0.16 3.53 -24.20
C GLN A 562 1.55 2.92 -24.43
N LYS A 563 2.29 2.63 -23.35
CA LYS A 563 3.64 2.04 -23.42
C LYS A 563 3.61 0.59 -23.94
N GLU A 564 2.57 -0.17 -23.59
CA GLU A 564 2.40 -1.52 -24.12
C GLU A 564 1.94 -1.51 -25.59
N LEU A 565 1.12 -0.54 -26.01
CA LEU A 565 0.64 -0.38 -27.39
C LEU A 565 1.77 -0.02 -28.35
N GLU A 566 2.71 0.82 -27.92
CA GLU A 566 3.91 1.18 -28.67
C GLU A 566 4.87 -0.01 -28.86
N GLU A 567 4.81 -1.04 -27.99
CA GLU A 567 5.73 -2.18 -27.98
C GLU A 567 5.20 -3.46 -28.70
N ALA A 568 3.93 -3.53 -29.11
CA ALA A 568 3.32 -4.82 -29.49
C ALA A 568 2.64 -4.87 -30.88
N GLU A 569 3.28 -5.54 -31.84
CA GLU A 569 2.62 -6.11 -33.05
C GLU A 569 1.90 -7.44 -32.76
N ILE A 570 2.11 -8.05 -31.58
CA ILE A 570 1.66 -9.41 -31.22
C ILE A 570 0.70 -9.36 -30.03
N ASN A 571 -0.43 -10.06 -30.13
CA ASN A 571 -1.43 -10.14 -29.07
C ASN A 571 -0.84 -10.70 -27.75
N LYS A 572 -1.25 -10.16 -26.61
CA LYS A 572 -0.73 -10.51 -25.27
C LYS A 572 -0.81 -12.02 -24.96
N ASN A 573 -1.92 -12.66 -25.34
CA ASN A 573 -2.11 -14.11 -25.20
C ASN A 573 -1.11 -14.93 -26.03
N GLN A 574 -0.74 -14.45 -27.23
CA GLN A 574 0.26 -15.09 -28.07
C GLN A 574 1.66 -14.92 -27.46
N LYS A 575 2.00 -13.71 -26.99
CA LYS A 575 3.26 -13.42 -26.29
C LYS A 575 3.47 -14.36 -25.11
N SER A 576 2.47 -14.51 -24.23
CA SER A 576 2.56 -15.41 -23.08
C SER A 576 2.73 -16.89 -23.47
N CYS A 577 2.08 -17.34 -24.55
CA CYS A 577 2.21 -18.72 -25.03
C CYS A 577 3.60 -18.99 -25.62
N ILE A 578 4.11 -18.04 -26.43
CA ILE A 578 5.44 -18.10 -27.03
C ILE A 578 6.51 -18.07 -25.93
N ASP A 579 6.38 -17.16 -24.96
CA ASP A 579 7.30 -17.06 -23.83
C ASP A 579 7.33 -18.36 -23.02
N PHE A 580 6.18 -19.00 -22.82
CA PHE A 580 6.14 -20.30 -22.17
C PHE A 580 6.84 -21.37 -23.02
N ALA A 581 6.51 -21.48 -24.31
CA ALA A 581 7.09 -22.49 -25.19
C ALA A 581 8.62 -22.36 -25.30
N LEU A 582 9.14 -21.14 -25.32
CA LEU A 582 10.59 -20.88 -25.38
C LEU A 582 11.32 -21.12 -24.05
N ASN A 583 10.67 -20.83 -22.92
CA ASN A 583 11.29 -20.91 -21.59
C ASN A 583 10.95 -22.19 -20.80
N ALA A 584 10.09 -23.06 -21.33
CA ALA A 584 9.70 -24.30 -20.68
C ALA A 584 10.92 -25.22 -20.50
N ILE A 585 11.09 -25.73 -19.28
CA ILE A 585 12.15 -26.68 -18.93
C ILE A 585 11.46 -28.00 -18.55
N PRO A 586 11.92 -29.15 -19.07
CA PRO A 586 11.32 -30.43 -18.74
C PRO A 586 11.43 -30.73 -17.24
N ILE A 587 10.35 -31.29 -16.68
CA ILE A 587 10.29 -31.66 -15.27
C ILE A 587 10.97 -33.02 -15.11
N GLN A 588 12.11 -33.05 -14.41
CA GLN A 588 12.83 -34.28 -14.12
C GLN A 588 12.13 -35.10 -13.01
N ARG A 589 11.55 -36.25 -13.36
CA ARG A 589 11.10 -37.25 -12.37
C ARG A 589 12.30 -38.08 -11.94
N CYS A 590 12.75 -37.88 -10.71
CA CYS A 590 13.90 -38.57 -10.12
C CYS A 590 13.61 -40.07 -9.84
N LYS A 591 13.35 -40.86 -10.88
CA LYS A 591 13.10 -42.31 -10.83
C LYS A 591 14.44 -43.03 -10.61
N PRO A 592 14.57 -43.91 -9.60
CA PRO A 592 15.78 -44.70 -9.42
C PRO A 592 15.96 -45.74 -10.54
N LYS A 593 17.18 -45.87 -11.06
CA LYS A 593 17.52 -46.69 -12.25
C LYS A 593 17.33 -48.21 -12.10
N GLN A 594 17.22 -48.73 -10.88
CA GLN A 594 17.10 -50.17 -10.61
C GLN A 594 15.69 -50.50 -10.08
N GLU A 595 14.85 -51.08 -10.94
CA GLU A 595 13.42 -51.36 -10.66
C GLU A 595 13.18 -52.46 -9.61
N GLY A 596 14.19 -53.27 -9.28
CA GLY A 596 14.14 -54.29 -8.23
C GLY A 596 14.67 -53.86 -6.85
N SER A 597 15.24 -52.65 -6.73
CA SER A 597 15.89 -52.21 -5.49
C SER A 597 14.86 -51.82 -4.41
N LEU A 598 15.21 -52.02 -3.13
CA LEU A 598 14.45 -51.50 -1.99
C LEU A 598 14.22 -49.98 -2.11
N ARG A 599 15.15 -49.26 -2.75
CA ARG A 599 15.00 -47.83 -3.06
C ARG A 599 13.85 -47.53 -4.03
N TYR A 600 13.63 -48.38 -5.03
CA TYR A 600 12.51 -48.23 -5.98
C TYR A 600 11.16 -48.47 -5.30
N ARG A 601 11.07 -49.49 -4.43
CA ARG A 601 9.86 -49.73 -3.62
C ARG A 601 9.53 -48.56 -2.68
N ILE A 602 10.54 -48.00 -2.02
CA ILE A 602 10.35 -46.80 -1.17
C ILE A 602 9.95 -45.58 -2.01
N TRP A 603 10.55 -45.41 -3.19
CA TRP A 603 10.17 -44.33 -4.12
C TRP A 603 8.72 -44.48 -4.60
N GLN A 604 8.28 -45.69 -4.94
CA GLN A 604 6.90 -45.98 -5.31
C GLN A 604 5.92 -45.68 -4.17
N LEU A 605 6.28 -46.02 -2.93
CA LEU A 605 5.51 -45.67 -1.74
C LEU A 605 5.42 -44.14 -1.56
N CYS A 606 6.56 -43.43 -1.58
CA CYS A 606 6.62 -41.99 -1.35
C CYS A 606 5.92 -41.17 -2.44
N THR A 607 5.84 -41.70 -3.66
CA THR A 607 5.18 -41.05 -4.81
C THR A 607 3.70 -41.43 -4.91
N SER A 608 3.22 -42.39 -4.11
CA SER A 608 1.82 -42.83 -4.15
C SER A 608 0.86 -41.79 -3.56
N SER A 609 -0.33 -41.67 -4.17
CA SER A 609 -1.39 -40.77 -3.69
C SER A 609 -1.85 -41.11 -2.26
N TYR A 610 -1.82 -42.39 -1.88
CA TYR A 610 -2.17 -42.85 -0.53
C TYR A 610 -1.18 -42.33 0.52
N PHE A 611 0.12 -42.29 0.20
CA PHE A 611 1.13 -41.76 1.11
C PHE A 611 0.94 -40.26 1.34
N GLU A 612 0.73 -39.48 0.27
CA GLU A 612 0.46 -38.04 0.40
C GLU A 612 -0.85 -37.76 1.16
N PHE A 613 -1.91 -38.56 0.95
CA PHE A 613 -3.14 -38.47 1.75
C PHE A 613 -2.91 -38.80 3.23
N CYS A 614 -2.12 -39.82 3.54
CA CYS A 614 -1.77 -40.18 4.91
C CYS A 614 -1.03 -39.01 5.61
N ILE A 615 -0.05 -38.39 4.94
CA ILE A 615 0.66 -37.21 5.47
C ILE A 615 -0.30 -36.04 5.67
N MET A 616 -1.26 -35.82 4.77
CA MET A 616 -2.30 -34.80 4.94
C MET A 616 -3.12 -35.00 6.21
N VAL A 617 -3.60 -36.22 6.44
CA VAL A 617 -4.38 -36.57 7.65
C VAL A 617 -3.53 -36.37 8.90
N MET A 618 -2.25 -36.75 8.88
CA MET A 618 -1.33 -36.49 9.99
C MET A 618 -1.15 -35.00 10.29
N ILE A 619 -1.06 -34.15 9.27
CA ILE A 619 -0.98 -32.69 9.45
C ILE A 619 -2.28 -32.15 10.04
N ALA A 620 -3.44 -32.60 9.56
CA ALA A 620 -4.73 -32.20 10.09
C ALA A 620 -4.89 -32.59 11.57
N LEU A 621 -4.58 -33.83 11.93
CA LEU A 621 -4.63 -34.30 13.32
C LEU A 621 -3.65 -33.55 14.23
N ASN A 622 -2.42 -33.31 13.78
CA ASN A 622 -1.46 -32.48 14.51
C ASN A 622 -2.00 -31.06 14.74
N THR A 623 -2.68 -30.48 13.75
CA THR A 623 -3.31 -29.16 13.86
C THR A 623 -4.41 -29.17 14.93
N CYS A 624 -5.26 -30.20 14.98
CA CYS A 624 -6.24 -30.36 16.04
C CYS A 624 -5.59 -30.43 17.43
N VAL A 625 -4.45 -31.12 17.57
CA VAL A 625 -3.68 -31.17 18.83
C VAL A 625 -3.14 -29.79 19.21
N LEU A 626 -2.70 -28.97 18.25
CA LEU A 626 -2.27 -27.60 18.51
C LEU A 626 -3.44 -26.70 18.95
N MET A 627 -4.62 -26.87 18.35
CA MET A 627 -5.84 -26.13 18.70
C MET A 627 -6.38 -26.50 20.09
N ALA A 628 -6.14 -27.71 20.57
CA ALA A 628 -6.66 -28.21 21.85
C ALA A 628 -6.00 -27.55 23.10
N LYS A 629 -4.93 -26.78 22.92
CA LYS A 629 -4.21 -26.16 24.04
C LYS A 629 -4.99 -24.97 24.64
N TYR A 630 -5.21 -24.99 25.96
CA TYR A 630 -5.87 -23.89 26.69
C TYR A 630 -5.11 -23.48 27.96
N TYR A 631 -5.44 -22.30 28.49
CA TYR A 631 -4.82 -21.75 29.70
C TYR A 631 -5.34 -22.44 30.97
N ARG A 632 -4.44 -22.75 31.93
CA ARG A 632 -4.73 -23.51 33.17
C ARG A 632 -5.26 -24.93 32.94
N SER A 633 -4.79 -25.59 31.89
CA SER A 633 -5.01 -27.02 31.71
C SER A 633 -4.29 -27.86 32.79
N PRO A 634 -4.85 -29.00 33.21
CA PRO A 634 -4.19 -29.93 34.12
C PRO A 634 -2.81 -30.37 33.58
N SER A 635 -1.85 -30.64 34.46
CA SER A 635 -0.50 -31.08 34.05
C SER A 635 -0.55 -32.33 33.18
N THR A 636 -1.33 -33.34 33.57
CA THR A 636 -1.53 -34.57 32.80
C THR A 636 -2.03 -34.31 31.38
N TYR A 637 -2.91 -33.32 31.20
CA TYR A 637 -3.40 -32.94 29.87
C TYR A 637 -2.26 -32.34 29.02
N ASN A 638 -1.45 -31.46 29.61
CA ASN A 638 -0.28 -30.89 28.92
C ASN A 638 0.77 -31.95 28.58
N ASP A 639 0.95 -32.95 29.43
CA ASP A 639 1.87 -34.06 29.20
C ASP A 639 1.38 -34.91 28.02
N VAL A 640 0.09 -35.27 27.97
CA VAL A 640 -0.52 -35.98 26.83
C VAL A 640 -0.35 -35.21 25.53
N LEU A 641 -0.62 -33.89 25.53
CA LEU A 641 -0.40 -33.04 24.35
C LEU A 641 1.08 -33.01 23.94
N THR A 642 2.00 -33.05 24.91
CA THR A 642 3.45 -33.05 24.65
C THR A 642 3.90 -34.37 24.02
N TYR A 643 3.42 -35.51 24.54
CA TYR A 643 3.67 -36.81 23.94
C TYR A 643 3.09 -36.90 22.52
N ALA A 644 1.85 -36.45 22.30
CA ALA A 644 1.25 -36.42 20.97
C ALA A 644 2.09 -35.59 19.97
N ASN A 645 2.52 -34.40 20.36
CA ASN A 645 3.39 -33.55 19.54
C ASN A 645 4.74 -34.21 19.22
N THR A 646 5.30 -34.94 20.19
CA THR A 646 6.56 -35.68 20.02
C THR A 646 6.37 -36.84 19.04
N THR A 647 5.26 -37.58 19.14
CA THR A 647 4.89 -38.64 18.19
C THR A 647 4.75 -38.11 16.77
N PHE A 648 4.04 -37.00 16.56
CA PHE A 648 3.95 -36.38 15.23
C PHE A 648 5.31 -35.96 14.70
N THR A 649 6.19 -35.42 15.55
CA THR A 649 7.56 -35.06 15.16
C THR A 649 8.34 -36.27 14.69
N ALA A 650 8.23 -37.41 15.39
CA ALA A 650 8.84 -38.66 14.97
C ALA A 650 8.28 -39.13 13.61
N LEU A 651 6.97 -39.11 13.42
CA LEU A 651 6.34 -39.51 12.16
C LEU A 651 6.76 -38.65 10.96
N PHE A 652 6.85 -37.32 11.12
CA PHE A 652 7.35 -36.43 10.05
C PHE A 652 8.86 -36.57 9.81
N THR A 653 9.61 -36.98 10.83
CA THR A 653 11.03 -37.33 10.67
C THR A 653 11.15 -38.59 9.82
N VAL A 654 10.31 -39.60 10.06
CA VAL A 654 10.24 -40.81 9.23
C VAL A 654 9.85 -40.48 7.79
N GLU A 655 8.84 -39.63 7.57
CA GLU A 655 8.49 -39.13 6.23
C GLU A 655 9.72 -38.55 5.50
N SER A 656 10.45 -37.66 6.17
CA SER A 656 11.61 -36.97 5.60
C SER A 656 12.75 -37.94 5.28
N ILE A 657 13.00 -38.91 6.17
CA ILE A 657 14.00 -39.97 5.95
C ILE A 657 13.59 -40.84 4.75
N LEU A 658 12.33 -41.27 4.66
CA LEU A 658 11.83 -42.06 3.52
C LEU A 658 11.98 -41.31 2.20
N LYS A 659 11.65 -40.01 2.16
CA LYS A 659 11.82 -39.15 0.98
C LYS A 659 13.30 -38.95 0.60
N ILE A 660 14.20 -38.78 1.59
CA ILE A 660 15.64 -38.68 1.34
C ILE A 660 16.19 -39.99 0.76
N ILE A 661 15.74 -41.14 1.25
CA ILE A 661 16.14 -42.46 0.73
C ILE A 661 15.60 -42.68 -0.68
N ALA A 662 14.34 -42.32 -0.95
CA ALA A 662 13.70 -42.44 -2.26
C ALA A 662 14.44 -41.61 -3.33
N PHE A 663 14.48 -40.29 -3.15
CA PHE A 663 14.99 -39.36 -4.17
C PHE A 663 16.52 -39.23 -4.14
N GLY A 664 17.17 -39.48 -3.01
CA GLY A 664 18.58 -39.19 -2.76
C GLY A 664 18.79 -37.74 -2.32
N LEU A 665 19.86 -37.48 -1.55
CA LEU A 665 20.14 -36.17 -0.92
C LEU A 665 20.08 -34.99 -1.92
N ARG A 666 20.74 -35.12 -3.08
CA ARG A 666 20.83 -34.03 -4.06
C ARG A 666 19.47 -33.68 -4.69
N ASN A 667 18.67 -34.68 -5.01
CA ASN A 667 17.37 -34.49 -5.64
C ASN A 667 16.31 -34.05 -4.63
N TYR A 668 16.40 -34.52 -3.39
CA TYR A 668 15.52 -34.09 -2.31
C TYR A 668 15.64 -32.58 -2.04
N PHE A 669 16.86 -32.05 -1.92
CA PHE A 669 17.07 -30.60 -1.70
C PHE A 669 16.89 -29.73 -2.95
N ARG A 670 16.77 -30.33 -4.14
CA ARG A 670 16.47 -29.58 -5.36
C ARG A 670 15.03 -29.06 -5.37
N ASP A 671 14.10 -29.80 -4.77
CA ASP A 671 12.74 -29.34 -4.56
C ASP A 671 12.68 -28.42 -3.32
N LYS A 672 12.26 -27.17 -3.55
CA LYS A 672 12.14 -26.14 -2.51
C LYS A 672 11.14 -26.54 -1.42
N TRP A 673 10.10 -27.30 -1.76
CA TRP A 673 9.10 -27.77 -0.79
C TRP A 673 9.66 -28.86 0.13
N ASN A 674 10.41 -29.81 -0.43
CA ASN A 674 11.11 -30.82 0.37
C ASN A 674 12.19 -30.19 1.26
N ALA A 675 12.92 -29.18 0.77
CA ALA A 675 13.87 -28.42 1.57
C ALA A 675 13.19 -27.68 2.74
N PHE A 676 12.03 -27.05 2.52
CA PHE A 676 11.23 -26.44 3.57
C PHE A 676 10.75 -27.48 4.60
N ASP A 677 10.21 -28.61 4.14
CA ASP A 677 9.75 -29.72 4.99
C ASP A 677 10.88 -30.19 5.92
N PHE A 678 12.09 -30.36 5.39
CA PHE A 678 13.27 -30.72 6.18
C PHE A 678 13.62 -29.69 7.25
N ILE A 679 13.56 -28.39 6.92
CA ILE A 679 13.80 -27.30 7.87
C ILE A 679 12.77 -27.36 9.01
N THR A 680 11.49 -27.60 8.71
CA THR A 680 10.46 -27.72 9.76
C THR A 680 10.67 -28.92 10.67
N VAL A 681 11.17 -30.04 10.12
CA VAL A 681 11.51 -31.24 10.90
C VAL A 681 12.72 -30.99 11.79
N LEU A 682 13.78 -30.38 11.27
CA LEU A 682 14.95 -29.98 12.06
C LEU A 682 14.59 -29.04 13.22
N GLY A 683 13.80 -28.00 12.94
CA GLY A 683 13.34 -27.06 13.96
C GLY A 683 12.48 -27.73 15.04
N SER A 684 11.70 -28.74 14.66
CA SER A 684 10.89 -29.53 15.58
C SER A 684 11.71 -30.49 16.43
N ILE A 685 12.72 -31.14 15.87
CA ILE A 685 13.66 -31.99 16.62
C ILE A 685 14.41 -31.12 17.63
N ALA A 686 14.89 -29.95 17.22
CA ALA A 686 15.55 -29.00 18.12
C ALA A 686 14.62 -28.58 19.28
N ASP A 687 13.34 -28.35 19.02
CA ASP A 687 12.35 -28.04 20.07
C ASP A 687 12.14 -29.19 21.07
N VAL A 688 12.05 -30.44 20.59
CA VAL A 688 11.97 -31.63 21.45
C VAL A 688 13.23 -31.77 22.30
N LEU A 689 14.42 -31.69 21.68
CA LEU A 689 15.70 -31.79 22.39
C LEU A 689 15.86 -30.71 23.46
N VAL A 690 15.46 -29.46 23.15
CA VAL A 690 15.49 -28.36 24.12
C VAL A 690 14.53 -28.61 25.27
N THR A 691 13.37 -29.21 25.01
CA THR A 691 12.37 -29.53 26.04
C THR A 691 12.91 -30.61 26.99
N GLU A 692 13.45 -31.69 26.46
CA GLU A 692 14.05 -32.78 27.25
C GLU A 692 15.28 -32.33 28.03
N PHE A 693 16.13 -31.49 27.43
CA PHE A 693 17.31 -30.95 28.10
C PHE A 693 16.94 -30.01 29.26
N ARG A 694 15.83 -29.26 29.14
CA ARG A 694 15.28 -28.46 30.25
C ARG A 694 14.78 -29.33 31.38
N LEU A 695 14.07 -30.43 31.08
CA LEU A 695 13.59 -31.39 32.08
C LEU A 695 14.77 -32.08 32.79
N THR A 696 15.78 -32.50 32.03
CA THR A 696 17.00 -33.13 32.58
C THR A 696 17.75 -32.16 33.51
N LYS A 697 17.90 -30.89 33.11
CA LYS A 697 18.53 -29.87 33.97
C LYS A 697 17.70 -29.52 35.20
N ALA A 698 16.37 -29.53 35.11
CA ALA A 698 15.49 -29.34 36.27
C ALA A 698 15.65 -30.49 37.29
N ASN A 699 15.76 -31.72 36.82
CA ASN A 699 15.97 -32.89 37.68
C ASN A 699 17.38 -32.90 38.33
N VAL A 700 18.41 -32.41 37.64
CA VAL A 700 19.77 -32.24 38.20
C VAL A 700 19.87 -31.04 39.16
N ALA A 701 19.08 -29.99 38.95
CA ALA A 701 18.98 -28.86 39.88
C ALA A 701 18.24 -29.21 41.19
N LEU A 702 17.52 -30.34 41.24
CA LEU A 702 16.95 -30.89 42.46
C LEU A 702 17.97 -31.68 43.29
N THR A 703 19.04 -32.20 42.68
CA THR A 703 20.12 -32.94 43.38
C THR A 703 21.34 -32.08 43.72
N THR A 704 21.48 -30.91 43.09
CA THR A 704 22.50 -29.91 43.40
C THR A 704 21.80 -28.60 43.79
N GLY A 705 21.92 -28.19 45.05
CA GLY A 705 21.15 -27.08 45.66
C GLY A 705 21.14 -25.77 44.85
N PRO A 706 20.30 -24.79 45.24
CA PRO A 706 19.84 -23.69 44.38
C PRO A 706 21.01 -22.78 43.94
N GLN A 707 21.64 -23.10 42.82
CA GLN A 707 22.64 -22.25 42.19
C GLN A 707 21.93 -21.16 41.38
N LYS A 708 22.12 -19.93 41.85
CA LYS A 708 21.56 -18.68 41.35
C LYS A 708 22.24 -18.26 40.05
N HIS A 709 22.24 -19.12 39.04
CA HIS A 709 22.64 -18.75 37.69
C HIS A 709 21.38 -18.62 36.85
N LYS A 710 20.85 -17.39 36.76
CA LYS A 710 19.87 -17.01 35.74
C LYS A 710 20.58 -17.08 34.39
N ASN A 711 20.82 -18.28 33.88
CA ASN A 711 21.03 -18.44 32.47
C ASN A 711 19.69 -18.10 31.83
N THR A 712 19.68 -16.93 31.19
CA THR A 712 18.84 -16.61 30.04
C THR A 712 19.10 -17.67 28.97
N LEU A 713 18.72 -18.92 29.23
CA LEU A 713 18.38 -19.86 28.17
C LEU A 713 17.31 -19.09 27.41
N LEU A 714 17.70 -18.61 26.23
CA LEU A 714 16.86 -17.90 25.28
C LEU A 714 15.43 -18.42 25.43
N ASN A 715 14.47 -17.51 25.52
CA ASN A 715 13.07 -17.87 25.50
C ASN A 715 12.75 -18.43 24.10
N LEU A 716 13.18 -19.67 23.84
CA LEU A 716 13.06 -20.42 22.59
C LEU A 716 11.59 -20.82 22.34
N GLY A 717 10.63 -20.07 22.89
CA GLY A 717 9.23 -20.14 22.50
C GLY A 717 9.06 -19.99 20.98
N PHE A 718 10.01 -19.31 20.31
CA PHE A 718 10.09 -19.26 18.86
C PHE A 718 10.21 -20.64 18.19
N LEU A 719 10.94 -21.61 18.78
CA LEU A 719 11.07 -22.95 18.18
C LEU A 719 9.72 -23.69 18.13
N ARG A 720 8.78 -23.34 19.00
CA ARG A 720 7.41 -23.89 18.98
C ARG A 720 6.66 -23.48 17.70
N LEU A 721 7.06 -22.42 17.01
CA LEU A 721 6.47 -22.01 15.74
C LEU A 721 6.74 -23.03 14.62
N PHE A 722 7.84 -23.80 14.68
CA PHE A 722 8.10 -24.86 13.70
C PHE A 722 7.03 -25.96 13.74
N ARG A 723 6.33 -26.15 14.87
CA ARG A 723 5.18 -27.06 14.95
C ARG A 723 4.02 -26.56 14.10
N ALA A 724 3.71 -25.26 14.20
CA ALA A 724 2.65 -24.60 13.43
C ALA A 724 3.03 -24.44 11.96
N ALA A 725 4.31 -24.24 11.65
CA ALA A 725 4.82 -24.13 10.28
C ALA A 725 4.53 -25.38 9.42
N ARG A 726 4.29 -26.54 10.05
CA ARG A 726 3.85 -27.76 9.34
C ARG A 726 2.50 -27.60 8.66
N LEU A 727 1.63 -26.70 9.13
CA LEU A 727 0.34 -26.41 8.49
C LEU A 727 0.52 -25.84 7.08
N ILE A 728 1.63 -25.14 6.82
CA ILE A 728 1.98 -24.59 5.50
C ILE A 728 2.08 -25.70 4.45
N LYS A 729 2.39 -26.95 4.85
CA LYS A 729 2.39 -28.11 3.94
C LYS A 729 1.03 -28.33 3.25
N LEU A 730 -0.09 -27.98 3.88
CA LEU A 730 -1.43 -28.09 3.26
C LEU A 730 -1.57 -27.19 2.04
N LEU A 731 -0.86 -26.06 2.01
CA LEU A 731 -0.86 -25.14 0.87
C LEU A 731 -0.26 -25.76 -0.41
N ARG A 732 0.51 -26.85 -0.28
CA ARG A 732 1.10 -27.58 -1.42
C ARG A 732 0.08 -28.42 -2.19
N GLN A 733 -1.02 -28.85 -1.56
CA GLN A 733 -1.90 -29.86 -2.13
C GLN A 733 -2.95 -29.26 -3.08
N GLY A 734 -3.48 -28.08 -2.76
CA GLY A 734 -4.42 -27.39 -3.63
C GLY A 734 -3.74 -26.81 -4.86
N TYR A 735 -4.06 -27.32 -6.05
CA TYR A 735 -3.58 -26.75 -7.31
C TYR A 735 -3.96 -25.27 -7.44
N THR A 736 -5.24 -24.96 -7.20
CA THR A 736 -5.77 -23.59 -7.20
C THR A 736 -5.07 -22.69 -6.19
N ILE A 737 -4.83 -23.19 -4.96
CA ILE A 737 -4.15 -22.45 -3.89
C ILE A 737 -2.68 -22.15 -4.27
N ARG A 738 -1.99 -23.13 -4.87
CA ARG A 738 -0.60 -22.94 -5.33
C ARG A 738 -0.50 -21.90 -6.43
N ILE A 739 -1.40 -21.93 -7.41
CA ILE A 739 -1.44 -20.89 -8.45
C ILE A 739 -1.70 -19.54 -7.80
N LEU A 740 -2.72 -19.43 -6.95
CA LEU A 740 -3.07 -18.17 -6.29
C LEU A 740 -1.90 -17.61 -5.45
N LEU A 741 -1.20 -18.46 -4.70
CA LEU A 741 -0.01 -18.06 -3.94
C LEU A 741 1.16 -17.69 -4.86
N TRP A 742 1.38 -18.43 -5.95
CA TRP A 742 2.44 -18.14 -6.91
C TRP A 742 2.20 -16.81 -7.62
N THR A 743 0.98 -16.57 -8.09
CA THR A 743 0.60 -15.31 -8.75
C THR A 743 0.73 -14.16 -7.77
N PHE A 744 0.22 -14.29 -6.55
CA PHE A 744 0.40 -13.30 -5.48
C PHE A 744 1.88 -13.01 -5.17
N MET A 745 2.71 -14.06 -5.10
CA MET A 745 4.14 -13.91 -4.82
C MET A 745 4.91 -13.30 -6.01
N GLN A 746 4.42 -13.53 -7.23
CA GLN A 746 4.93 -12.88 -8.43
C GLN A 746 4.58 -11.38 -8.42
N SER A 747 3.37 -11.01 -7.96
CA SER A 747 2.96 -9.61 -7.80
C SER A 747 3.95 -8.81 -6.93
N PHE A 748 4.49 -9.40 -5.86
CA PHE A 748 5.47 -8.72 -4.99
C PHE A 748 6.76 -8.29 -5.68
N LYS A 749 7.13 -8.86 -6.83
CA LYS A 749 8.37 -8.48 -7.53
C LYS A 749 8.32 -7.06 -8.10
N ALA A 750 7.13 -6.54 -8.39
CA ALA A 750 6.91 -5.20 -8.91
C ALA A 750 6.72 -4.14 -7.79
N LEU A 751 6.36 -4.57 -6.57
CA LEU A 751 6.04 -3.68 -5.45
C LEU A 751 7.19 -3.05 -4.64
N PRO A 752 8.47 -3.51 -4.68
CA PRO A 752 9.44 -3.06 -3.69
C PRO A 752 9.74 -1.56 -3.79
N TYR A 753 9.62 -0.97 -4.98
CA TYR A 753 9.85 0.47 -5.16
C TYR A 753 8.71 1.34 -4.62
N VAL A 754 7.46 0.91 -4.75
CA VAL A 754 6.29 1.60 -4.17
C VAL A 754 6.30 1.46 -2.64
N CYS A 755 6.58 0.25 -2.13
CA CYS A 755 6.75 0.03 -0.70
C CYS A 755 7.90 0.86 -0.11
N LEU A 756 9.00 1.03 -0.86
CA LEU A 756 10.11 1.89 -0.45
C LEU A 756 9.71 3.36 -0.42
N LEU A 757 8.85 3.82 -1.33
CA LEU A 757 8.30 5.18 -1.30
C LEU A 757 7.43 5.41 -0.05
N ILE A 758 6.55 4.46 0.28
CA ILE A 758 5.74 4.51 1.52
C ILE A 758 6.66 4.50 2.76
N ALA A 759 7.66 3.63 2.79
CA ALA A 759 8.63 3.58 3.87
C ALA A 759 9.40 4.90 4.02
N MET A 760 9.71 5.58 2.92
CA MET A 760 10.36 6.89 2.93
C MET A 760 9.42 7.99 3.47
N LEU A 761 8.14 7.99 3.10
CA LEU A 761 7.14 8.89 3.68
C LEU A 761 7.06 8.70 5.21
N PHE A 762 6.94 7.44 5.64
CA PHE A 762 6.87 7.09 7.07
C PHE A 762 8.14 7.50 7.81
N PHE A 763 9.32 7.31 7.18
CA PHE A 763 10.59 7.74 7.73
C PHE A 763 10.62 9.26 7.94
N ILE A 764 10.24 10.05 6.93
CA ILE A 764 10.24 11.52 7.01
C ILE A 764 9.28 11.99 8.11
N TYR A 765 8.06 11.49 8.12
CA TYR A 765 7.07 11.86 9.14
C TYR A 765 7.49 11.39 10.53
N ALA A 766 8.10 10.22 10.69
CA ALA A 766 8.55 9.73 12.00
C ALA A 766 9.60 10.67 12.61
N ILE A 767 10.57 11.13 11.81
CA ILE A 767 11.60 12.08 12.26
C ILE A 767 10.98 13.43 12.60
N ILE A 768 10.11 13.98 11.74
CA ILE A 768 9.41 15.25 12.03
C ILE A 768 8.59 15.11 13.32
N GLY A 769 7.87 14.00 13.49
CA GLY A 769 7.05 13.72 14.68
C GLY A 769 7.89 13.61 15.95
N MET A 770 9.04 12.94 15.91
CA MET A 770 9.99 12.90 17.03
C MET A 770 10.48 14.30 17.41
N GLN A 771 10.85 15.13 16.43
CA GLN A 771 11.40 16.46 16.66
C GLN A 771 10.36 17.45 17.21
N VAL A 772 9.09 17.31 16.80
CA VAL A 772 8.01 18.23 17.21
C VAL A 772 7.26 17.73 18.45
N PHE A 773 6.98 16.44 18.55
CA PHE A 773 6.10 15.84 19.57
C PHE A 773 6.82 14.88 20.54
N GLY A 774 8.12 14.64 20.41
CA GLY A 774 8.85 13.68 21.24
C GLY A 774 8.87 13.99 22.74
N ASN A 775 8.57 15.23 23.14
CA ASN A 775 8.55 15.69 24.53
C ASN A 775 7.19 15.59 25.24
N VAL A 776 6.15 15.15 24.53
CA VAL A 776 4.79 15.00 25.11
C VAL A 776 4.78 13.86 26.14
N LEU A 777 4.19 14.10 27.31
CA LEU A 777 4.15 13.14 28.42
C LEU A 777 3.35 11.88 28.07
N HIS A 778 3.89 10.71 28.46
CA HIS A 778 3.35 9.38 28.14
C HIS A 778 2.15 8.93 29.00
N GLU A 779 1.70 9.68 30.01
CA GLU A 779 0.71 9.18 30.96
C GLU A 779 -0.08 10.33 31.63
N SER A 780 -0.77 11.12 30.83
CA SER A 780 -1.85 11.96 31.36
C SER A 780 -3.15 11.15 31.36
N ALA A 781 -4.01 11.31 32.37
CA ALA A 781 -5.25 10.54 32.53
C ALA A 781 -6.29 10.72 31.40
N ARG A 782 -5.96 11.48 30.34
CA ARG A 782 -6.79 11.80 29.18
C ARG A 782 -6.06 11.71 27.83
N SER A 783 -4.83 11.18 27.76
CA SER A 783 -4.04 11.17 26.50
C SER A 783 -3.87 9.77 25.90
N GLU A 784 -4.12 9.64 24.60
CA GLU A 784 -3.78 8.47 23.77
C GLU A 784 -2.27 8.21 23.67
N ILE A 785 -1.45 9.20 24.02
CA ILE A 785 0.01 9.06 24.08
C ILE A 785 0.35 8.24 25.31
N SER A 786 0.89 7.04 25.07
CA SER A 786 1.23 6.05 26.08
C SER A 786 2.67 5.57 25.92
N ARG A 787 3.16 4.73 26.84
CA ARG A 787 4.45 4.05 26.69
C ARG A 787 4.59 3.26 25.37
N HIS A 788 3.48 2.79 24.81
CA HIS A 788 3.47 2.01 23.57
C HIS A 788 3.10 2.85 22.34
N ASN A 789 2.60 4.08 22.55
CA ASN A 789 2.07 4.95 21.53
C ASN A 789 2.65 6.36 21.71
N ASN A 790 3.86 6.61 21.21
CA ASN A 790 4.56 7.89 21.44
C ASN A 790 5.60 8.19 20.36
N PHE A 791 6.12 9.42 20.40
CA PHE A 791 7.18 9.94 19.53
C PHE A 791 8.57 9.98 20.21
N SER A 792 8.78 9.25 21.30
CA SER A 792 10.06 9.30 22.04
C SER A 792 11.21 8.59 21.33
N ASN A 793 10.91 7.64 20.45
CA ASN A 793 11.88 6.84 19.70
C ASN A 793 11.38 6.61 18.28
N PHE A 794 12.31 6.49 17.33
CA PHE A 794 12.02 6.28 15.91
C PHE A 794 11.09 5.09 15.65
N PHE A 795 11.34 3.94 16.29
CA PHE A 795 10.50 2.76 16.09
C PHE A 795 9.08 2.91 16.66
N TYR A 796 8.92 3.62 17.79
CA TYR A 796 7.59 3.90 18.34
C TYR A 796 6.85 4.94 17.50
N ALA A 797 7.55 5.97 17.00
CA ALA A 797 6.99 6.92 16.05
C ALA A 797 6.55 6.22 14.76
N LEU A 798 7.35 5.29 14.23
CA LEU A 798 7.00 4.49 13.05
C LEU A 798 5.75 3.63 13.31
N LEU A 799 5.67 2.97 14.46
CA LEU A 799 4.50 2.16 14.83
C LEU A 799 3.25 3.01 15.02
N LEU A 800 3.39 4.20 15.63
CA LEU A 800 2.29 5.14 15.80
C LEU A 800 1.81 5.69 14.45
N LEU A 801 2.71 6.01 13.52
CA LEU A 801 2.34 6.39 12.16
C LEU A 801 1.70 5.24 11.39
N PHE A 802 2.16 4.00 11.60
CA PHE A 802 1.49 2.83 11.04
C PHE A 802 0.07 2.69 11.60
N ARG A 803 -0.14 2.89 12.91
CA ARG A 803 -1.48 2.97 13.52
C ARG A 803 -2.34 4.06 12.85
N CYS A 804 -1.79 5.24 12.64
CA CYS A 804 -2.51 6.32 11.94
C CYS A 804 -2.82 5.98 10.47
N ALA A 805 -1.91 5.29 9.77
CA ALA A 805 -2.10 4.87 8.39
C ALA A 805 -3.17 3.78 8.25
N THR A 806 -3.40 2.97 9.29
CA THR A 806 -4.51 2.03 9.36
C THR A 806 -5.85 2.66 9.72
N GLY A 807 -5.90 3.97 9.98
CA GLY A 807 -7.11 4.68 10.46
C GLY A 807 -7.21 4.74 11.98
N GLU A 808 -6.81 3.71 12.69
CA GLU A 808 -7.04 3.53 14.14
C GLU A 808 -6.79 4.77 15.04
N SER A 809 -7.88 5.48 15.38
CA SER A 809 -7.92 6.60 16.35
C SER A 809 -6.87 7.69 16.13
N TRP A 810 -6.48 7.97 14.88
CA TRP A 810 -5.47 8.98 14.54
C TRP A 810 -5.84 10.39 15.04
N GLN A 811 -7.13 10.70 15.06
CA GLN A 811 -7.70 11.98 15.49
C GLN A 811 -7.47 12.25 16.98
N ALA A 812 -7.52 11.20 17.81
CA ALA A 812 -7.28 11.32 19.25
C ALA A 812 -5.78 11.49 19.55
N VAL A 813 -4.91 10.84 18.76
CA VAL A 813 -3.45 11.08 18.80
C VAL A 813 -3.12 12.54 18.42
N MET A 814 -3.77 13.05 17.37
CA MET A 814 -3.61 14.44 16.94
C MET A 814 -3.96 15.43 18.06
N LEU A 815 -5.11 15.23 18.72
CA LEU A 815 -5.56 16.06 19.83
C LEU A 815 -4.60 16.00 21.02
N ALA A 816 -4.04 14.82 21.32
CA ALA A 816 -3.05 14.65 22.39
C ALA A 816 -1.71 15.37 22.12
N CYS A 817 -1.42 15.70 20.85
CA CYS A 817 -0.20 16.41 20.43
C CYS A 817 -0.38 17.94 20.33
N LYS A 818 -1.58 18.46 20.61
CA LYS A 818 -1.91 19.89 20.56
C LYS A 818 -1.14 20.69 21.62
N SER A 819 -1.00 21.99 21.39
CA SER A 819 -0.42 22.91 22.36
C SER A 819 -1.11 22.83 23.73
N GLY A 820 -0.32 22.90 24.81
CA GLY A 820 -0.83 22.84 26.19
C GLY A 820 -0.74 21.47 26.86
N ALA A 821 -0.22 20.45 26.15
CA ALA A 821 0.11 19.15 26.71
C ALA A 821 1.19 19.26 27.79
N ASP A 822 1.22 18.34 28.74
CA ASP A 822 2.27 18.29 29.76
C ASP A 822 3.56 17.71 29.16
N CYS A 823 4.71 18.33 29.46
CA CYS A 823 6.00 17.84 29.00
C CYS A 823 6.54 16.72 29.90
N GLN A 824 7.22 15.74 29.29
CA GLN A 824 8.02 14.77 30.03
C GLN A 824 9.28 15.42 30.63
N SER A 825 9.53 15.19 31.92
CA SER A 825 10.78 15.64 32.56
C SER A 825 11.94 14.71 32.19
N PRO A 826 13.12 15.23 31.79
CA PRO A 826 14.30 14.42 31.45
C PRO A 826 14.88 13.62 32.63
N TYR A 827 14.44 13.87 33.87
CA TYR A 827 14.94 13.20 35.09
C TYR A 827 13.97 12.17 35.69
N SER A 828 12.79 11.93 35.12
CA SER A 828 11.78 11.05 35.70
C SER A 828 12.17 9.56 35.75
N ASN A 829 13.21 9.15 35.01
CA ASN A 829 13.60 7.74 34.88
C ASN A 829 14.66 7.25 35.90
N ARG A 830 15.03 8.02 36.93
CA ARG A 830 16.07 7.59 37.89
C ARG A 830 15.55 6.88 39.16
N HIS A 831 14.24 6.81 39.39
CA HIS A 831 13.66 6.08 40.53
C HIS A 831 12.78 4.91 40.08
N TYR A 832 13.37 3.91 39.43
CA TYR A 832 12.71 2.62 39.24
C TYR A 832 13.68 1.44 39.31
N GLN A 833 14.58 1.46 40.30
CA GLN A 833 15.26 0.23 40.69
C GLN A 833 15.80 0.36 42.12
N HIS A 834 15.51 -0.66 42.94
CA HIS A 834 15.84 -0.80 44.36
C HIS A 834 14.85 -0.26 45.39
N THR A 835 13.63 -0.81 45.41
CA THR A 835 13.01 -1.36 46.63
C THR A 835 11.74 -2.09 46.21
N GLY A 836 11.67 -3.41 46.45
CA GLY A 836 10.51 -4.26 46.17
C GLY A 836 9.34 -4.03 47.13
N VAL A 837 8.97 -2.77 47.34
CA VAL A 837 7.80 -2.36 48.12
C VAL A 837 7.14 -1.23 47.35
N ALA A 838 5.97 -1.50 46.76
CA ALA A 838 5.12 -0.46 46.19
C ALA A 838 4.47 0.32 47.35
N THR A 839 5.22 1.24 47.96
CA THR A 839 4.61 2.28 48.78
C THR A 839 3.98 3.30 47.86
N THR A 840 2.66 3.42 47.95
CA THR A 840 1.77 4.44 47.36
C THR A 840 2.08 5.85 47.88
N SER A 841 3.32 6.31 47.72
CA SER A 841 3.74 7.65 48.14
C SER A 841 4.94 8.16 47.33
N SER A 842 4.80 8.18 46.00
CA SER A 842 5.72 8.93 45.13
C SER A 842 5.02 9.69 43.99
N TYR A 843 3.70 9.92 44.10
CA TYR A 843 2.97 10.85 43.22
C TYR A 843 3.07 12.32 43.66
N HIS A 844 3.84 12.63 44.71
CA HIS A 844 4.06 14.00 45.16
C HIS A 844 5.55 14.25 45.45
N LEU A 845 6.39 14.18 44.43
CA LEU A 845 7.68 14.89 44.49
C LEU A 845 8.07 15.49 43.14
N SER A 846 7.12 16.17 42.50
CA SER A 846 7.39 17.33 41.63
C SER A 846 6.68 18.60 42.15
N ALA A 847 6.31 18.62 43.43
CA ALA A 847 5.66 19.77 44.09
C ALA A 847 6.64 20.75 44.76
N HIS A 848 7.93 20.68 44.45
CA HIS A 848 8.91 21.71 44.83
C HIS A 848 9.78 22.13 43.64
N SER A 849 9.15 22.55 42.55
CA SER A 849 9.65 23.72 41.83
C SER A 849 8.78 24.90 42.23
N LYS A 850 9.32 25.77 43.09
CA LYS A 850 8.76 27.10 43.36
C LYS A 850 9.00 27.97 42.11
N SER A 851 8.27 27.68 41.04
CA SER A 851 7.99 28.55 39.90
C SER A 851 6.81 27.90 39.17
N GLY A 852 5.66 28.57 39.18
CA GLY A 852 4.34 28.00 38.85
C GLY A 852 4.08 27.70 37.37
N ASN A 853 5.05 27.18 36.61
CA ASN A 853 4.84 26.72 35.24
C ASN A 853 5.52 25.37 35.02
N ASN A 854 4.77 24.28 35.09
CA ASN A 854 5.19 23.05 34.41
C ASN A 854 5.37 23.39 32.93
N PRO A 855 6.49 23.01 32.29
CA PRO A 855 6.67 23.27 30.88
C PRO A 855 5.53 22.62 30.10
N LYS A 856 4.88 23.40 29.24
CA LYS A 856 3.84 22.95 28.32
C LYS A 856 4.49 22.60 26.99
N CYS A 857 4.09 21.46 26.45
CA CYS A 857 4.56 20.89 25.20
C CYS A 857 3.40 20.78 24.20
N GLY A 858 3.71 20.26 23.01
CA GLY A 858 2.75 20.13 21.91
C GLY A 858 2.72 21.39 21.04
N SER A 859 2.14 21.23 19.85
CA SER A 859 2.08 22.28 18.83
C SER A 859 0.80 22.17 18.02
N ASP A 860 0.18 23.30 17.69
CA ASP A 860 -0.99 23.33 16.81
C ASP A 860 -0.65 22.90 15.36
N PHE A 861 0.64 22.78 15.04
CA PHE A 861 1.13 22.10 13.83
C PHE A 861 0.65 20.64 13.74
N ALA A 862 0.21 20.02 14.84
CA ALA A 862 -0.39 18.69 14.87
C ALA A 862 -1.53 18.53 13.86
N TYR A 863 -2.41 19.54 13.71
CA TYR A 863 -3.51 19.47 12.75
C TYR A 863 -3.01 19.26 11.32
N LEU A 864 -2.04 20.07 10.88
CA LEU A 864 -1.47 19.96 9.53
C LEU A 864 -0.68 18.67 9.36
N TYR A 865 0.10 18.28 10.38
CA TYR A 865 0.92 17.08 10.36
C TYR A 865 0.07 15.80 10.18
N PHE A 866 -0.94 15.59 11.02
CA PHE A 866 -1.74 14.36 10.95
C PHE A 866 -2.69 14.34 9.75
N CYS A 867 -3.37 15.45 9.43
CA CYS A 867 -4.26 15.49 8.26
C CYS A 867 -3.48 15.28 6.94
N SER A 868 -2.29 15.88 6.79
CA SER A 868 -1.45 15.64 5.61
C SER A 868 -0.90 14.21 5.56
N PHE A 869 -0.50 13.65 6.69
CA PHE A 869 -0.04 12.27 6.76
C PHE A 869 -1.12 11.27 6.34
N VAL A 870 -2.32 11.39 6.92
CA VAL A 870 -3.46 10.51 6.59
C VAL A 870 -3.80 10.62 5.11
N PHE A 871 -3.88 11.83 4.57
CA PHE A 871 -4.14 12.04 3.14
C PHE A 871 -3.06 11.40 2.25
N LEU A 872 -1.78 11.71 2.47
CA LEU A 872 -0.68 11.21 1.65
C LEU A 872 -0.49 9.69 1.80
N SER A 873 -0.65 9.15 3.01
CA SER A 873 -0.56 7.71 3.27
C SER A 873 -1.67 6.95 2.57
N SER A 874 -2.92 7.41 2.68
CA SER A 874 -4.06 6.81 1.99
C SER A 874 -3.92 6.91 0.47
N PHE A 875 -3.45 8.04 -0.04
CA PHE A 875 -3.17 8.23 -1.47
C PHE A 875 -2.10 7.26 -1.99
N LEU A 876 -0.96 7.14 -1.29
CA LEU A 876 0.09 6.20 -1.68
C LEU A 876 -0.35 4.73 -1.55
N MET A 877 -1.15 4.40 -0.54
CA MET A 877 -1.68 3.05 -0.36
C MET A 877 -2.69 2.69 -1.46
N LEU A 878 -3.51 3.65 -1.89
CA LEU A 878 -4.40 3.51 -3.04
C LEU A 878 -3.59 3.30 -4.33
N ASN A 879 -2.56 4.12 -4.58
CA ASN A 879 -1.68 3.95 -5.74
C ASN A 879 -0.95 2.60 -5.72
N LEU A 880 -0.56 2.08 -4.55
CA LEU A 880 -0.01 0.73 -4.41
C LEU A 880 -1.05 -0.32 -4.83
N PHE A 881 -2.29 -0.21 -4.36
CA PHE A 881 -3.35 -1.16 -4.72
C PHE A 881 -3.64 -1.14 -6.22
N VAL A 882 -3.72 0.04 -6.82
CA VAL A 882 -3.89 0.19 -8.27
C VAL A 882 -2.71 -0.42 -9.01
N ALA A 883 -1.47 -0.10 -8.64
CA ALA A 883 -0.29 -0.70 -9.27
C ALA A 883 -0.29 -2.24 -9.19
N VAL A 884 -0.65 -2.82 -8.03
CA VAL A 884 -0.80 -4.28 -7.88
C VAL A 884 -1.87 -4.81 -8.82
N ILE A 885 -3.05 -4.18 -8.87
CA ILE A 885 -4.13 -4.64 -9.76
C ILE A 885 -3.65 -4.61 -11.20
N MET A 886 -2.99 -3.53 -11.61
CA MET A 886 -2.54 -3.35 -12.99
C MET A 886 -1.49 -4.38 -13.40
N ASP A 887 -0.49 -4.64 -12.55
CA ASP A 887 0.51 -5.70 -12.80
C ASP A 887 -0.10 -7.11 -12.87
N ASN A 888 -1.27 -7.31 -12.28
CA ASN A 888 -1.97 -8.60 -12.27
C ASN A 888 -3.25 -8.59 -13.11
N PHE A 889 -3.52 -7.50 -13.84
CA PHE A 889 -4.79 -7.30 -14.53
C PHE A 889 -4.97 -8.38 -15.61
N ASP A 890 -3.89 -8.72 -16.30
CA ASP A 890 -3.86 -9.79 -17.31
C ASP A 890 -4.17 -11.17 -16.74
N TYR A 891 -3.82 -11.42 -15.48
CA TYR A 891 -4.15 -12.69 -14.83
C TYR A 891 -5.61 -12.70 -14.38
N LEU A 892 -6.11 -11.57 -13.87
CA LEU A 892 -7.46 -11.41 -13.34
C LEU A 892 -8.54 -11.40 -14.44
N THR A 893 -8.23 -10.88 -15.63
CA THR A 893 -9.16 -10.81 -16.77
C THR A 893 -8.99 -11.96 -17.76
N ARG A 894 -8.12 -12.93 -17.46
CA ARG A 894 -7.86 -14.05 -18.36
C ARG A 894 -9.04 -15.01 -18.41
N ASP A 895 -9.61 -15.18 -19.60
CA ASP A 895 -10.58 -16.23 -19.85
C ASP A 895 -9.94 -17.61 -19.69
N SER A 896 -10.25 -18.27 -18.57
CA SER A 896 -9.78 -19.63 -18.30
C SER A 896 -10.35 -20.67 -19.27
N SER A 897 -11.38 -20.31 -20.04
CA SER A 897 -12.04 -21.17 -21.02
C SER A 897 -11.22 -21.41 -22.29
N ILE A 898 -10.30 -20.51 -22.67
CA ILE A 898 -9.57 -20.60 -23.94
C ILE A 898 -8.24 -21.35 -23.76
N LEU A 899 -7.26 -20.75 -23.06
CA LEU A 899 -5.96 -21.36 -22.81
C LEU A 899 -5.37 -20.79 -21.51
N GLY A 900 -5.21 -21.62 -20.49
CA GLY A 900 -4.64 -21.28 -19.20
C GLY A 900 -3.19 -21.75 -19.03
N ALA A 901 -2.46 -21.13 -18.08
CA ALA A 901 -1.16 -21.64 -17.64
C ALA A 901 -1.28 -23.07 -17.06
N HIS A 902 -2.49 -23.45 -16.67
CA HIS A 902 -2.78 -24.77 -16.15
C HIS A 902 -2.73 -25.88 -17.20
N HIS A 903 -3.23 -25.63 -18.40
CA HIS A 903 -3.09 -26.57 -19.52
C HIS A 903 -1.61 -26.83 -19.84
N LEU A 904 -0.80 -25.78 -19.79
CA LEU A 904 0.63 -25.83 -20.07
C LEU A 904 1.44 -26.55 -18.97
N ASP A 905 1.11 -26.33 -17.70
CA ASP A 905 1.72 -27.04 -16.56
C ASP A 905 1.32 -28.53 -16.54
N GLU A 906 0.07 -28.85 -16.89
CA GLU A 906 -0.40 -30.23 -17.05
C GLU A 906 0.32 -30.95 -18.18
N PHE A 907 0.54 -30.27 -19.32
CA PHE A 907 1.36 -30.80 -20.41
C PHE A 907 2.77 -31.16 -19.94
N LEU A 908 3.46 -30.28 -19.20
CA LEU A 908 4.80 -30.59 -18.67
C LEU A 908 4.79 -31.76 -17.69
N ARG A 909 3.74 -31.90 -16.87
CA ARG A 909 3.58 -33.05 -15.97
C ARG A 909 3.34 -34.35 -16.73
N ALA A 910 2.52 -34.33 -17.77
CA ALA A 910 2.30 -35.48 -18.64
C ALA A 910 3.59 -35.86 -19.39
N TRP A 911 4.33 -34.87 -19.90
CA TRP A 911 5.62 -35.10 -20.54
C TRP A 911 6.64 -35.79 -19.63
N SER A 912 6.67 -35.39 -18.35
CA SER A 912 7.56 -35.98 -17.35
C SER A 912 7.31 -37.47 -17.05
N GLU A 913 6.16 -38.03 -17.47
CA GLU A 913 5.91 -39.48 -17.37
C GLU A 913 6.68 -40.25 -18.43
N TYR A 914 6.82 -39.67 -19.62
CA TYR A 914 7.52 -40.25 -20.76
C TYR A 914 9.02 -39.98 -20.70
N ASP A 915 9.42 -38.80 -20.22
CA ASP A 915 10.82 -38.41 -20.05
C ASP A 915 11.16 -38.12 -18.57
N PRO A 916 11.58 -39.15 -17.82
CA PRO A 916 11.93 -38.99 -16.41
C PRO A 916 13.26 -38.23 -16.19
N ASP A 917 14.19 -38.28 -17.14
CA ASP A 917 15.51 -37.65 -17.01
C ASP A 917 15.50 -36.18 -17.50
N GLY A 918 14.43 -35.74 -18.17
CA GLY A 918 14.24 -34.38 -18.65
C GLY A 918 15.31 -33.97 -19.66
N THR A 919 15.46 -34.79 -20.70
CA THR A 919 16.48 -34.73 -21.76
C THR A 919 16.04 -34.01 -23.02
#